data_AF-A0AAN7SIN1-F1
#
_entry.id   AF-A0AAN7SIN1-F1
#
_cell.length_a   1.000
_cell.length_b   1.000
_cell.length_c   1.000
_cell.angle_alpha   90.00
_cell.angle_beta   90.00
_cell.angle_gamma   90.00
#
_symmetry.space_group_name_H-M   'P 1'
#
loop_
_entity.id
_entity.type
_entity.pdbx_description
1 polymer ?
#
loop_
_entity_poly.entity_id
_entity_poly.type
_entity_poly.pdbx_seq_one_letter_code
_entity_poly.pdbx_strand_id
1 'polypeptide(L)'
;MVKKSMKQNSEDKLLQRVLHSRQLGLKLIANVTYGYTAANFSGRMPSVEVGDSVVSKGRETLMRAIKLIENTPRWGAKVVYGDTDSIFVLVSGKTKESAFKIGEEIADQVTNDNPSPVKLKLEKIFQPCILQTKKRYVGYMYESVNQTEPEFCAKGIETVRRDGCPAVSKMLEKSLKILFETRDVSLVRKYVVRQFSKLLTGRVSLQDLIFAKEYRGASNYRPGACVPVLELTRKWLAVDKRSEPRCGERVPYVIVNGPPGLPLIKLVRSPRELFIDTNLRPNILYYITKAIIPPLNRCFTLIGADLNKWFNNMPRKQMQICRISPDSKGKKTAISHYFISTDCVVCSQQTQDGVCEDCRNSPQETLVTFYTKIRLWNRSYEEAHSNCVNDIIKNRNMSGSFEGDSFAKMRSNTDSEEDASFTLIKPTYPAPLSKLDTTKQTRLSFSTSDRATKRVIAPYVRVVRRGQPQNQTKKKKNKPSVLTRNLSAFLSDTVDLCSIITESADVLKGVCKASGVNLYMTDAAAGVICQNSRIPASDKYQVNWKIEPGHTIAAFVAYQKEYVMVDDVLGDIRFPEGVGYKDETIKSVLCVPIVSPDDNCIAVIELYRDVTQPVFGRDDLKIAVVVTGWMGAAIHQNQQRVELQKQTELHYYMMNIVKCYFCGEASQEDVITEIVNFARSMLVAERGSFYAIEPKSDSLEGKAYEYGIDGIGAERLYKKHLKVKFNQDSGIPGIVARECEPINIIDTYQDARFNKEHDEKLGFISRSILSYPIMGPNKILGVIQLVNKIKGNGFSTADENVLKTIASYCSVVIEFGRLKHEFLTTERINQCYLEMLHYHMQPCRHDISYIEASNRMEGIPENFDEFSWYIPNDYMGLMPRLTLYCFSAILKHSEINYTNMMHFVLAVKKSYRENPYHSFLHAFNVHHCVYNIIKRNEHVFDPIETKAFLVAALCHDLDHRGFTNNFLQLASNPLVELYEESYLENHHYFVTMLLLKNYEIFPAMSPTAFETLSKEIKHCILSTDLAQYFRVRTKLMHVHYEETLDWNNSIHRNLVKSIMMTASDLSGQCKPYHVSKKITDALYREFYNQGDIEKTFGLCPLSMMDRDKVNLIPEDQVQFLSVVVIPCTELLELVFPNTEDLKKGAKTLRDTWRRIIELRGQKLWRQEESVVSLE
;
A
#
# COMPACT_ATOMS: atom_id res chain seq x y z
N MET A 1 -16.31 17.57 38.05
CA MET A 1 -15.95 16.87 39.31
C MET A 1 -14.52 16.34 39.31
N VAL A 2 -14.13 15.38 38.44
CA VAL A 2 -12.78 14.75 38.45
C VAL A 2 -11.61 15.75 38.41
N LYS A 3 -11.63 16.75 37.51
CA LYS A 3 -10.58 17.79 37.45
C LYS A 3 -10.47 18.64 38.73
N LYS A 4 -11.54 18.79 39.52
CA LYS A 4 -11.51 19.53 40.80
C LYS A 4 -10.79 18.69 41.87
N SER A 5 -11.09 17.39 41.93
CA SER A 5 -10.39 16.43 42.78
C SER A 5 -8.91 16.29 42.43
N MET A 6 -8.56 16.36 41.13
CA MET A 6 -7.16 16.42 40.69
C MET A 6 -6.43 17.67 41.18
N LYS A 7 -7.10 18.83 41.25
CA LYS A 7 -6.47 20.05 41.80
C LYS A 7 -6.32 20.03 43.32
N GLN A 8 -7.22 19.34 44.03
CA GLN A 8 -7.17 19.24 45.49
C GLN A 8 -6.09 18.27 45.99
N ASN A 9 -5.79 17.23 45.21
CA ASN A 9 -4.84 16.17 45.58
C ASN A 9 -3.63 16.13 44.63
N SER A 10 -2.96 17.27 44.44
CA SER A 10 -1.82 17.39 43.50
C SER A 10 -0.55 16.64 43.94
N GLU A 11 -0.41 16.34 45.23
CA GLU A 11 0.80 15.73 45.79
C GLU A 11 0.84 14.19 45.66
N ASP A 12 -0.31 13.52 45.58
CA ASP A 12 -0.40 12.07 45.46
C ASP A 12 -0.30 11.62 43.98
N LYS A 13 0.89 11.19 43.58
CA LYS A 13 1.19 10.70 42.22
C LYS A 13 0.34 9.50 41.81
N LEU A 14 -0.08 8.63 42.75
CA LEU A 14 -0.82 7.42 42.44
C LEU A 14 -2.30 7.74 42.22
N LEU A 15 -2.88 8.56 43.11
CA LEU A 15 -4.23 9.09 42.93
C LEU A 15 -4.36 9.97 41.68
N GLN A 16 -3.34 10.78 41.35
CA GLN A 16 -3.29 11.54 40.10
C GLN A 16 -3.38 10.63 38.87
N ARG A 17 -2.64 9.51 38.84
CA ARG A 17 -2.72 8.54 37.73
C ARG A 17 -4.13 7.94 37.61
N VAL A 18 -4.75 7.56 38.73
CA VAL A 18 -6.11 7.00 38.73
C VAL A 18 -7.13 8.03 38.24
N LEU A 19 -7.08 9.26 38.76
CA LEU A 19 -7.99 10.33 38.37
C LEU A 19 -7.79 10.75 36.90
N HIS A 20 -6.54 10.75 36.42
CA HIS A 20 -6.24 10.99 35.01
C HIS A 20 -6.81 9.90 34.10
N SER A 21 -6.65 8.62 34.46
CA SER A 21 -7.26 7.49 33.73
C SER A 21 -8.79 7.57 33.74
N ARG A 22 -9.40 7.92 34.88
CA ARG A 22 -10.86 8.11 35.00
C ARG A 22 -11.36 9.28 34.14
N GLN A 23 -10.63 10.40 34.11
CA GLN A 23 -10.92 11.52 33.21
C GLN A 23 -10.87 11.08 31.74
N LEU A 24 -9.84 10.31 31.35
CA LEU A 24 -9.68 9.83 29.99
C LEU A 24 -10.79 8.85 29.60
N GLY A 25 -11.15 7.92 30.49
CA GLY A 25 -12.25 6.98 30.29
C GLY A 25 -13.59 7.67 30.07
N LEU A 26 -13.94 8.65 30.91
CA LEU A 26 -15.17 9.44 30.73
C LEU A 26 -15.18 10.21 29.41
N LYS A 27 -14.04 10.81 29.03
CA LYS A 27 -13.91 11.52 27.75
C LYS A 27 -14.09 10.55 26.56
N LEU A 28 -13.50 9.36 26.65
CA LEU A 28 -13.57 8.35 25.60
C LEU A 28 -15.01 7.83 25.44
N ILE A 29 -15.69 7.52 26.55
CA ILE A 29 -17.10 7.10 26.52
C ILE A 29 -17.97 8.17 25.88
N ALA A 30 -17.88 9.43 26.32
CA ALA A 30 -18.69 10.52 25.75
C ALA A 30 -18.44 10.72 24.25
N ASN A 31 -17.18 10.68 23.81
CA ASN A 31 -16.82 10.81 22.40
C ASN A 31 -17.30 9.61 21.57
N VAL A 32 -17.19 8.39 22.11
CA VAL A 32 -17.67 7.17 21.44
C VAL A 32 -19.19 7.19 21.35
N THR A 33 -19.91 7.54 22.42
CA THR A 33 -21.37 7.65 22.42
C THR A 33 -21.86 8.66 21.37
N TYR A 34 -21.25 9.85 21.31
CA TYR A 34 -21.56 10.83 20.25
C TYR A 34 -21.20 10.30 18.86
N GLY A 35 -19.98 9.75 18.68
CA GLY A 35 -19.54 9.23 17.39
C GLY A 35 -20.38 8.06 16.88
N TYR A 36 -20.89 7.23 17.80
CA TYR A 36 -21.75 6.08 17.49
C TYR A 36 -23.17 6.52 17.13
N THR A 37 -23.72 7.50 17.86
CA THR A 37 -25.06 8.05 17.58
C THR A 37 -25.09 8.87 16.29
N ALA A 38 -24.01 9.59 15.95
CA ALA A 38 -23.91 10.41 14.74
C ALA A 38 -23.41 9.68 13.47
N ALA A 39 -23.10 8.37 13.54
CA ALA A 39 -22.53 7.62 12.41
C ALA A 39 -23.61 6.98 11.51
N ASN A 40 -24.09 7.71 10.49
CA ASN A 40 -25.19 7.28 9.62
C ASN A 40 -24.96 5.97 8.83
N PHE A 41 -23.71 5.59 8.54
CA PHE A 41 -23.40 4.45 7.65
C PHE A 41 -22.65 3.29 8.34
N SER A 42 -22.04 3.52 9.51
CA SER A 42 -21.15 2.55 10.16
C SER A 42 -21.47 2.23 11.63
N GLY A 43 -22.42 2.93 12.26
CA GLY A 43 -22.90 2.59 13.59
C GLY A 43 -23.85 1.40 13.53
N ARG A 44 -23.79 0.46 14.48
CA ARG A 44 -24.77 -0.66 14.53
C ARG A 44 -26.13 -0.23 15.10
N MET A 45 -26.20 0.94 15.77
CA MET A 45 -27.44 1.59 16.26
C MET A 45 -27.29 3.12 16.23
N PRO A 46 -27.29 3.78 15.05
CA PRO A 46 -27.22 5.23 14.97
C PRO A 46 -28.53 5.89 15.45
N SER A 47 -28.42 7.06 16.08
CA SER A 47 -29.56 7.94 16.38
C SER A 47 -29.15 9.36 16.05
N VAL A 48 -29.48 9.75 14.83
CA VAL A 48 -29.07 11.01 14.24
C VAL A 48 -29.68 12.19 14.99
N GLU A 49 -30.91 12.01 15.51
CA GLU A 49 -31.64 13.01 16.28
C GLU A 49 -30.89 13.38 17.57
N VAL A 50 -30.30 12.39 18.25
CA VAL A 50 -29.49 12.61 19.45
C VAL A 50 -28.19 13.33 19.09
N GLY A 51 -27.51 12.90 18.01
CA GLY A 51 -26.31 13.55 17.51
C GLY A 51 -26.54 15.03 17.16
N ASP A 52 -27.59 15.31 16.40
CA ASP A 52 -27.98 16.65 15.96
C ASP A 52 -28.43 17.53 17.13
N SER A 53 -29.17 16.96 18.09
CA SER A 53 -29.59 17.68 19.30
C SER A 53 -28.39 18.15 20.13
N VAL A 54 -27.37 17.30 20.28
CA VAL A 54 -26.12 17.65 21.00
C VAL A 54 -25.38 18.79 20.29
N VAL A 55 -25.23 18.71 18.97
CA VAL A 55 -24.55 19.76 18.17
C VAL A 55 -25.34 21.07 18.20
N SER A 56 -26.66 20.98 18.02
CA SER A 56 -27.55 22.14 18.02
C SER A 56 -27.51 22.87 19.37
N LYS A 57 -27.62 22.15 20.49
CA LYS A 57 -27.55 22.77 21.83
C LYS A 57 -26.18 23.37 22.15
N GLY A 58 -25.10 22.74 21.70
CA GLY A 58 -23.75 23.30 21.78
C GLY A 58 -23.63 24.61 21.01
N ARG A 59 -24.12 24.65 19.77
CA ARG A 59 -24.11 25.85 18.92
C ARG A 59 -24.99 26.97 19.47
N GLU A 60 -26.18 26.67 19.98
CA GLU A 60 -27.07 27.64 20.62
C GLU A 60 -26.39 28.30 21.83
N THR A 61 -25.74 27.49 22.67
CA THR A 61 -25.02 27.98 23.87
C THR A 61 -23.85 28.87 23.49
N LEU A 62 -23.07 28.48 22.48
CA LEU A 62 -21.98 29.30 21.93
C LEU A 62 -22.49 30.63 21.37
N MET A 63 -23.55 30.62 20.56
CA MET A 63 -24.09 31.85 19.95
C MET A 63 -24.65 32.81 21.01
N ARG A 64 -25.27 32.29 22.08
CA ARG A 64 -25.73 33.11 23.22
C ARG A 64 -24.55 33.78 23.93
N ALA A 65 -23.47 33.03 24.19
CA ALA A 65 -22.26 33.60 24.79
C ALA A 65 -21.62 34.68 23.90
N ILE A 66 -21.55 34.46 22.58
CA ILE A 66 -21.03 35.45 21.62
C ILE A 66 -21.85 36.74 21.67
N LYS A 67 -23.18 36.62 21.56
CA LYS A 67 -24.09 37.79 21.61
C LYS A 67 -23.94 38.57 22.91
N LEU A 68 -23.84 37.89 24.05
CA LEU A 68 -23.65 38.53 25.35
C LEU A 68 -22.34 39.33 25.40
N ILE A 69 -21.24 38.74 24.92
CA ILE A 69 -19.91 39.37 24.92
C ILE A 69 -19.89 40.61 24.02
N GLU A 70 -20.41 40.50 22.79
CA GLU A 70 -20.37 41.59 21.81
C GLU A 70 -21.37 42.71 22.12
N ASN A 71 -22.52 42.40 22.73
CA ASN A 71 -23.53 43.41 23.08
C ASN A 71 -23.24 44.15 24.38
N THR A 72 -22.24 43.75 25.17
CA THR A 72 -21.92 44.35 26.48
C THR A 72 -20.84 45.43 26.31
N PRO A 73 -21.19 46.74 26.27
CA PRO A 73 -20.26 47.78 25.82
C PRO A 73 -19.10 48.02 26.79
N ARG A 74 -19.30 47.78 28.09
CA ARG A 74 -18.27 47.98 29.14
C ARG A 74 -16.99 47.16 28.91
N TRP A 75 -17.10 46.00 28.25
CA TRP A 75 -15.95 45.13 27.98
C TRP A 75 -15.17 45.56 26.73
N GLY A 76 -15.85 46.22 25.76
CA GLY A 76 -15.24 46.55 24.46
C GLY A 76 -14.65 45.32 23.76
N ALA A 77 -15.28 44.16 23.95
CA ALA A 77 -14.77 42.86 23.57
C ALA A 77 -15.39 42.39 22.26
N LYS A 78 -14.59 41.77 21.39
CA LYS A 78 -15.04 41.17 20.13
C LYS A 78 -14.67 39.69 20.09
N VAL A 79 -15.61 38.82 19.75
CA VAL A 79 -15.28 37.40 19.58
C VAL A 79 -14.64 37.20 18.22
N VAL A 80 -13.36 36.82 18.19
CA VAL A 80 -12.61 36.60 16.95
C VAL A 80 -12.71 35.16 16.45
N TYR A 81 -12.98 34.22 17.36
CA TYR A 81 -13.15 32.80 17.03
C TYR A 81 -13.95 32.09 18.13
N GLY A 82 -14.82 31.15 17.74
CA GLY A 82 -15.51 30.24 18.64
C GLY A 82 -15.63 28.84 18.04
N ASP A 83 -15.46 27.82 18.87
CA ASP A 83 -15.71 26.40 18.60
C ASP A 83 -16.77 25.87 19.57
N THR A 84 -17.19 24.61 19.40
CA THR A 84 -18.20 23.99 20.27
C THR A 84 -17.88 24.02 21.77
N ASP A 85 -16.60 24.13 22.16
CA ASP A 85 -16.14 24.11 23.55
C ASP A 85 -15.23 25.28 23.98
N SER A 86 -14.98 26.28 23.12
CA SER A 86 -14.05 27.38 23.42
C SER A 86 -14.31 28.67 22.62
N ILE A 87 -13.94 29.83 23.17
CA ILE A 87 -14.02 31.13 22.52
C ILE A 87 -12.74 31.94 22.69
N PHE A 88 -12.35 32.65 21.63
CA PHE A 88 -11.27 33.63 21.61
C PHE A 88 -11.87 35.03 21.54
N VAL A 89 -11.52 35.84 22.53
CA VAL A 89 -12.05 37.19 22.69
C VAL A 89 -10.91 38.19 22.55
N LEU A 90 -11.08 39.16 21.66
CA LEU A 90 -10.16 40.27 21.48
C LEU A 90 -10.64 41.47 22.29
N VAL A 91 -9.77 41.97 23.16
CA VAL A 91 -9.97 43.20 23.94
C VAL A 91 -8.94 44.25 23.51
N SER A 92 -9.31 45.05 22.52
CA SER A 92 -8.40 46.01 21.89
C SER A 92 -7.93 47.09 22.87
N GLY A 93 -6.60 47.33 22.91
CA GLY A 93 -6.00 48.42 23.71
C GLY A 93 -5.96 48.19 25.22
N LYS A 94 -6.26 46.98 25.72
CA LYS A 94 -6.20 46.65 27.16
C LYS A 94 -4.85 46.05 27.55
N THR A 95 -4.43 46.26 28.80
CA THR A 95 -3.24 45.60 29.38
C THR A 95 -3.53 44.15 29.75
N LYS A 96 -2.48 43.37 30.03
CA LYS A 96 -2.58 41.97 30.49
C LYS A 96 -3.49 41.85 31.72
N GLU A 97 -3.29 42.72 32.71
CA GLU A 97 -4.03 42.73 33.99
C GLU A 97 -5.51 43.05 33.75
N SER A 98 -5.79 44.07 32.93
CA SER A 98 -7.16 44.43 32.56
C SER A 98 -7.84 43.32 31.77
N ALA A 99 -7.11 42.60 30.91
CA ALA A 99 -7.64 41.51 30.12
C ALA A 99 -8.00 40.29 30.98
N PHE A 100 -7.24 39.99 32.05
CA PHE A 100 -7.61 38.95 33.03
C PHE A 100 -8.91 39.29 33.75
N LYS A 101 -9.03 40.53 34.24
CA LYS A 101 -10.25 40.99 34.90
C LYS A 101 -11.48 40.90 34.00
N ILE A 102 -11.38 41.40 32.76
CA ILE A 102 -12.48 41.31 31.78
C ILE A 102 -12.79 39.84 31.44
N GLY A 103 -11.78 38.99 31.28
CA GLY A 103 -11.96 37.57 30.99
C GLY A 103 -12.66 36.80 32.11
N GLU A 104 -12.36 37.10 33.37
CA GLU A 104 -13.04 36.53 34.54
C GLU A 104 -14.50 37.00 34.62
N GLU A 105 -14.76 38.29 34.45
CA GLU A 105 -16.12 38.84 34.40
C GLU A 105 -16.97 38.18 33.30
N ILE A 106 -16.40 38.00 32.10
CA ILE A 106 -17.07 37.29 31.00
C ILE A 106 -17.34 35.83 31.39
N ALA A 107 -16.35 35.14 31.95
CA ALA A 107 -16.48 33.73 32.31
C ALA A 107 -17.57 33.52 33.38
N ASP A 108 -17.64 34.39 34.38
CA ASP A 108 -18.64 34.32 35.44
C ASP A 108 -20.04 34.66 34.92
N GLN A 109 -20.19 35.73 34.13
CA GLN A 109 -21.50 36.09 33.57
C GLN A 109 -22.04 35.00 32.63
N VAL A 110 -21.21 34.51 31.70
CA VAL A 110 -21.62 33.42 30.79
C VAL A 110 -21.93 32.14 31.57
N THR A 111 -21.22 31.87 32.66
CA THR A 111 -21.51 30.70 33.51
C THR A 111 -22.85 30.85 34.23
N ASN A 112 -23.16 32.03 34.76
CA ASN A 112 -24.42 32.30 35.45
C ASN A 112 -25.63 32.24 34.50
N ASP A 113 -25.45 32.62 33.23
CA ASP A 113 -26.48 32.57 32.19
C ASP A 113 -26.78 31.13 31.69
N ASN A 114 -26.03 30.12 32.15
CA ASN A 114 -26.19 28.73 31.72
C ASN A 114 -26.55 27.77 32.87
N PRO A 115 -27.34 26.71 32.60
CA PRO A 115 -27.72 25.75 33.64
C PRO A 115 -26.52 24.92 34.13
N SER A 116 -26.47 24.66 35.43
CA SER A 116 -25.49 23.73 36.02
C SER A 116 -25.59 22.35 35.35
N PRO A 117 -24.47 21.71 34.92
CA PRO A 117 -23.07 22.01 35.26
C PRO A 117 -22.27 22.76 34.16
N VAL A 118 -22.93 23.42 33.20
CA VAL A 118 -22.26 24.13 32.10
C VAL A 118 -21.51 25.35 32.66
N LYS A 119 -20.18 25.40 32.48
CA LYS A 119 -19.33 26.48 32.98
C LYS A 119 -18.32 26.92 31.92
N LEU A 120 -18.22 28.23 31.70
CA LEU A 120 -17.12 28.84 30.96
C LEU A 120 -15.97 29.11 31.94
N LYS A 121 -14.73 28.86 31.50
CA LYS A 121 -13.54 29.14 32.29
C LYS A 121 -12.55 29.94 31.47
N LEU A 122 -12.03 31.01 32.06
CA LEU A 122 -10.83 31.65 31.53
C LEU A 122 -9.66 30.67 31.69
N GLU A 123 -9.10 30.23 30.58
CA GLU A 123 -7.89 29.39 30.61
C GLU A 123 -6.62 30.24 30.61
N LYS A 124 -6.56 31.26 29.75
CA LYS A 124 -5.31 31.96 29.42
C LYS A 124 -5.51 33.21 28.58
N ILE A 125 -4.49 34.08 28.62
CA ILE A 125 -4.37 35.28 27.78
C ILE A 125 -3.18 35.15 26.85
N PHE A 126 -3.37 35.55 25.59
CA PHE A 126 -2.29 35.58 24.61
C PHE A 126 -1.82 37.01 24.33
N GLN A 127 -0.54 37.29 24.57
CA GLN A 127 0.08 38.58 24.25
C GLN A 127 1.60 38.43 24.07
N PRO A 128 2.17 38.68 22.87
CA PRO A 128 1.53 38.82 21.56
C PRO A 128 1.00 37.48 20.99
N CYS A 129 0.15 37.57 19.96
CA CYS A 129 -0.48 36.42 19.31
C CYS A 129 -0.62 36.62 17.80
N ILE A 130 -0.54 35.53 17.03
CA ILE A 130 -0.91 35.44 15.62
C ILE A 130 -2.01 34.40 15.48
N LEU A 131 -3.16 34.84 14.97
CA LEU A 131 -4.30 34.00 14.63
C LEU A 131 -4.31 33.83 13.11
N GLN A 132 -4.02 32.63 12.62
CA GLN A 132 -3.95 32.37 11.18
C GLN A 132 -5.34 31.97 10.63
N THR A 133 -5.90 30.88 11.16
CA THR A 133 -7.25 30.38 10.83
C THR A 133 -7.84 29.64 12.04
N LYS A 134 -9.08 29.15 11.94
CA LYS A 134 -9.70 28.34 13.00
C LYS A 134 -8.77 27.18 13.42
N LYS A 135 -8.53 27.04 14.73
CA LYS A 135 -7.61 26.05 15.33
C LYS A 135 -6.13 26.16 14.91
N ARG A 136 -5.71 27.27 14.29
CA ARG A 136 -4.32 27.54 13.90
C ARG A 136 -3.86 28.88 14.44
N TYR A 137 -3.19 28.85 15.59
CA TYR A 137 -2.71 30.05 16.27
C TYR A 137 -1.42 29.80 17.05
N VAL A 138 -0.68 30.88 17.29
CA VAL A 138 0.54 30.88 18.09
C VAL A 138 0.68 32.18 18.85
N GLY A 139 1.16 32.12 20.08
CA GLY A 139 1.37 33.31 20.89
C GLY A 139 2.05 32.99 22.21
N TYR A 140 2.45 34.05 22.89
CA TYR A 140 2.89 33.97 24.27
C TYR A 140 1.68 33.97 25.20
N MET A 141 1.62 32.94 26.04
CA MET A 141 0.46 32.61 26.86
C MET A 141 0.76 32.88 28.33
N TYR A 142 -0.21 33.49 29.00
CA TYR A 142 -0.22 33.73 30.44
C TYR A 142 -1.43 33.03 31.06
N GLU A 143 -1.23 32.23 32.09
CA GLU A 143 -2.31 31.55 32.84
C GLU A 143 -2.74 32.32 34.09
N SER A 144 -1.88 33.20 34.60
CA SER A 144 -2.19 34.05 35.77
C SER A 144 -1.65 35.47 35.61
N VAL A 145 -2.26 36.40 36.36
CA VAL A 145 -1.85 37.83 36.37
C VAL A 145 -0.40 37.99 36.83
N ASN A 146 0.01 37.20 37.83
CA ASN A 146 1.34 37.28 38.46
C ASN A 146 2.45 36.60 37.62
N GLN A 147 2.10 35.92 36.53
CA GLN A 147 3.08 35.29 35.65
C GLN A 147 3.89 36.36 34.90
N THR A 148 5.20 36.40 35.16
CA THR A 148 6.17 37.30 34.53
C THR A 148 6.65 36.77 33.18
N GLU A 149 7.10 35.52 33.13
CA GLU A 149 7.56 34.87 31.91
C GLU A 149 6.42 34.16 31.16
N PRO A 150 6.19 34.45 29.87
CA PRO A 150 5.17 33.78 29.09
C PRO A 150 5.55 32.35 28.69
N GLU A 151 4.56 31.49 28.50
CA GLU A 151 4.76 30.18 27.86
C GLU A 151 4.52 30.29 26.35
N PHE A 152 5.42 29.75 25.53
CA PHE A 152 5.22 29.71 24.08
C PHE A 152 4.18 28.65 23.71
N CYS A 153 3.01 29.07 23.27
CA CYS A 153 1.91 28.17 22.94
C CYS A 153 1.58 28.24 21.45
N ALA A 154 1.68 27.09 20.76
CA ALA A 154 1.28 26.92 19.37
C ALA A 154 0.25 25.80 19.23
N LYS A 155 -0.80 26.02 18.43
CA LYS A 155 -1.87 25.04 18.16
C LYS A 155 -2.14 24.99 16.67
N GLY A 156 -2.08 23.78 16.09
CA GLY A 156 -2.37 23.54 14.66
C GLY A 156 -1.35 24.11 13.67
N ILE A 157 -0.23 24.65 14.16
CA ILE A 157 0.89 25.18 13.37
C ILE A 157 2.03 24.15 13.33
N GLU A 158 2.87 24.21 12.28
CA GLU A 158 3.96 23.28 12.00
C GLU A 158 5.02 23.13 13.13
N THR A 159 5.06 24.04 14.10
CA THR A 159 5.97 23.95 15.25
C THR A 159 5.71 22.72 16.13
N VAL A 160 4.47 22.19 16.16
CA VAL A 160 4.07 21.06 17.02
C VAL A 160 3.88 19.75 16.22
N ARG A 161 4.09 19.81 14.90
CA ARG A 161 3.83 18.67 14.00
C ARG A 161 5.00 17.69 14.01
N ARG A 162 4.75 16.48 14.51
CA ARG A 162 5.73 15.37 14.52
C ARG A 162 5.99 14.76 13.14
N ASP A 163 5.09 15.01 12.17
CA ASP A 163 5.18 14.56 10.79
C ASP A 163 5.95 15.53 9.86
N GLY A 164 6.24 16.74 10.34
CA GLY A 164 6.94 17.77 9.59
C GLY A 164 8.46 17.61 9.59
N CYS A 165 9.13 18.41 8.76
CA CYS A 165 10.58 18.53 8.74
C CYS A 165 11.05 19.37 9.95
N PRO A 166 11.96 18.89 10.82
CA PRO A 166 12.37 19.60 12.03
C PRO A 166 12.96 20.99 11.77
N ALA A 167 13.65 21.21 10.64
CA ALA A 167 14.13 22.53 10.24
C ALA A 167 12.99 23.55 10.15
N VAL A 168 11.82 23.15 9.64
CA VAL A 168 10.63 24.00 9.56
C VAL A 168 10.18 24.41 10.95
N SER A 169 10.01 23.45 11.86
CA SER A 169 9.55 23.70 13.23
C SER A 169 10.52 24.61 13.99
N LYS A 170 11.82 24.32 13.94
CA LYS A 170 12.87 25.11 14.61
C LYS A 170 12.95 26.54 14.06
N MET A 171 12.95 26.70 12.72
CA MET A 171 13.03 28.01 12.09
C MET A 171 11.78 28.85 12.33
N LEU A 172 10.60 28.24 12.26
CA LEU A 172 9.34 28.93 12.50
C LEU A 172 9.21 29.38 13.95
N GLU A 173 9.47 28.48 14.91
CA GLU A 173 9.44 28.81 16.33
C GLU A 173 10.41 29.94 16.68
N LYS A 174 11.68 29.83 16.24
CA LYS A 174 12.67 30.87 16.55
C LYS A 174 12.35 32.21 15.88
N SER A 175 11.85 32.19 14.64
CA SER A 175 11.40 33.42 13.95
C SER A 175 10.23 34.09 14.67
N LEU A 176 9.26 33.30 15.17
CA LEU A 176 8.12 33.81 15.93
C LEU A 176 8.55 34.36 17.30
N LYS A 177 9.45 33.68 18.00
CA LYS A 177 10.02 34.17 19.28
C LYS A 177 10.73 35.51 19.10
N ILE A 178 11.58 35.63 18.07
CA ILE A 178 12.24 36.91 17.73
C ILE A 178 11.17 37.99 17.49
N LEU A 179 10.16 37.72 16.66
CA LEU A 179 9.08 38.68 16.40
C LEU A 179 8.36 39.10 17.69
N PHE A 180 8.04 38.17 18.57
CA PHE A 180 7.29 38.44 19.79
C PHE A 180 8.10 39.19 20.84
N GLU A 181 9.40 38.93 20.93
CA GLU A 181 10.32 39.57 21.88
C GLU A 181 10.74 40.96 21.42
N THR A 182 11.08 41.12 20.14
CA THR A 182 11.68 42.36 19.64
C THR A 182 10.70 43.27 18.92
N ARG A 183 9.59 42.73 18.42
CA ARG A 183 8.62 43.41 17.53
C ARG A 183 9.27 43.97 16.25
N ASP A 184 10.45 43.49 15.88
CA ASP A 184 11.20 43.94 14.70
C ASP A 184 11.34 42.83 13.66
N VAL A 185 10.67 43.01 12.53
CA VAL A 185 10.69 42.11 11.37
C VAL A 185 12.08 42.06 10.70
N SER A 186 12.89 43.11 10.83
CA SER A 186 14.23 43.18 10.26
C SER A 186 15.17 42.16 10.91
N LEU A 187 15.05 41.95 12.23
CA LEU A 187 15.80 40.93 12.95
C LEU A 187 15.37 39.51 12.54
N VAL A 188 14.07 39.31 12.30
CA VAL A 188 13.55 38.05 11.74
C VAL A 188 14.14 37.81 10.35
N ARG A 189 14.13 38.81 9.46
CA ARG A 189 14.74 38.73 8.13
C ARG A 189 16.21 38.35 8.23
N LYS A 190 16.99 39.01 9.09
CA LYS A 190 18.42 38.71 9.31
C LYS A 190 18.62 37.26 9.75
N TYR A 191 17.77 36.75 10.65
CA TYR A 191 17.81 35.36 11.09
C TYR A 191 17.47 34.38 9.96
N VAL A 192 16.35 34.58 9.25
CA VAL A 192 15.85 33.69 8.18
C VAL A 192 16.84 33.64 7.01
N VAL A 193 17.32 34.80 6.54
CA VAL A 193 18.34 34.91 5.49
C VAL A 193 19.59 34.14 5.90
N ARG A 194 20.07 34.29 7.14
CA ARG A 194 21.21 33.51 7.65
C ARG A 194 20.95 32.00 7.63
N GLN A 195 19.73 31.54 7.95
CA GLN A 195 19.40 30.11 7.87
C GLN A 195 19.33 29.61 6.43
N PHE A 196 18.76 30.38 5.49
CA PHE A 196 18.81 30.05 4.07
C PHE A 196 20.23 29.93 3.56
N SER A 197 21.14 30.84 3.94
CA SER A 197 22.57 30.73 3.61
C SER A 197 23.21 29.47 4.20
N LYS A 198 22.88 29.09 5.45
CA LYS A 198 23.38 27.85 6.06
C LYS A 198 22.89 26.59 5.32
N LEU A 199 21.63 26.59 4.90
CA LEU A 199 21.03 25.51 4.12
C LEU A 199 21.72 25.39 2.75
N LEU A 200 21.85 26.49 2.01
CA LEU A 200 22.47 26.53 0.69
C LEU A 200 23.96 26.14 0.70
N THR A 201 24.67 26.45 1.79
CA THR A 201 26.09 26.07 1.99
C THR A 201 26.28 24.67 2.57
N GLY A 202 25.20 23.91 2.78
CA GLY A 202 25.28 22.54 3.32
C GLY A 202 25.69 22.43 4.79
N ARG A 203 25.73 23.54 5.54
CA ARG A 203 26.13 23.58 6.97
C ARG A 203 24.99 23.21 7.93
N VAL A 204 23.98 22.49 7.46
CA VAL A 204 22.79 22.08 8.23
C VAL A 204 22.93 20.63 8.70
N SER A 205 22.42 20.32 9.89
CA SER A 205 22.33 18.94 10.34
C SER A 205 21.36 18.15 9.46
N LEU A 206 21.76 16.96 9.00
CA LEU A 206 20.89 16.08 8.23
C LEU A 206 19.64 15.66 9.02
N GLN A 207 19.74 15.55 10.35
CA GLN A 207 18.60 15.24 11.21
C GLN A 207 17.49 16.29 11.08
N ASP A 208 17.86 17.55 10.81
CA ASP A 208 16.90 18.63 10.65
C ASP A 208 16.14 18.55 9.32
N LEU A 209 16.58 17.73 8.37
CA LEU A 209 15.96 17.54 7.05
C LEU A 209 15.12 16.27 6.94
N ILE A 210 15.07 15.42 7.96
CA ILE A 210 14.34 14.15 7.93
C ILE A 210 12.86 14.38 8.21
N PHE A 211 11.99 13.97 7.29
CA PHE A 211 10.56 13.84 7.53
C PHE A 211 10.25 12.50 8.20
N ALA A 212 9.17 12.41 8.99
CA ALA A 212 8.75 11.16 9.63
C ALA A 212 7.22 10.99 9.59
N LYS A 213 6.71 10.21 8.62
CA LYS A 213 5.27 10.08 8.37
C LYS A 213 4.77 8.67 8.68
N GLU A 214 3.54 8.60 9.20
CA GLU A 214 2.90 7.35 9.63
C GLU A 214 2.47 6.48 8.44
N TYR A 215 2.77 5.19 8.52
CA TYR A 215 2.34 4.17 7.56
C TYR A 215 0.95 3.62 7.95
N ARG A 216 -0.01 3.66 7.04
CA ARG A 216 -1.40 3.23 7.29
C ARG A 216 -1.69 1.79 6.86
N GLY A 217 -0.71 1.03 6.36
CA GLY A 217 -0.93 -0.28 5.73
C GLY A 217 -1.27 -0.16 4.24
N ALA A 218 -0.78 -1.09 3.42
CA ALA A 218 -0.88 -1.02 1.96
C ALA A 218 -2.33 -0.94 1.45
N SER A 219 -3.24 -1.71 2.06
CA SER A 219 -4.67 -1.78 1.70
C SER A 219 -5.47 -0.53 2.05
N ASN A 220 -4.98 0.31 2.96
CA ASN A 220 -5.68 1.53 3.41
C ASN A 220 -5.34 2.77 2.55
N TYR A 221 -4.47 2.62 1.55
CA TYR A 221 -4.21 3.67 0.56
C TYR A 221 -5.05 3.45 -0.70
N ARG A 222 -5.53 4.53 -1.30
CA ARG A 222 -6.23 4.45 -2.60
C ARG A 222 -5.29 3.89 -3.68
N PRO A 223 -5.81 3.12 -4.65
CA PRO A 223 -5.03 2.73 -5.83
C PRO A 223 -4.39 3.96 -6.48
N GLY A 224 -3.10 3.89 -6.79
CA GLY A 224 -2.33 5.02 -7.37
C GLY A 224 -1.89 6.12 -6.38
N ALA A 225 -2.09 5.99 -5.07
CA ALA A 225 -1.68 7.03 -4.12
C ALA A 225 -0.16 7.29 -4.13
N CYS A 226 0.24 8.55 -4.38
CA CYS A 226 1.65 9.00 -4.35
C CYS A 226 2.06 9.49 -2.95
N VAL A 227 2.31 8.55 -2.02
CA VAL A 227 2.73 8.86 -0.65
C VAL A 227 4.20 8.47 -0.46
N PRO A 228 5.09 9.35 0.04
CA PRO A 228 6.52 9.05 0.20
C PRO A 228 6.81 7.77 0.98
N VAL A 229 6.06 7.53 2.06
CA VAL A 229 6.17 6.32 2.87
C VAL A 229 5.79 5.08 2.09
N LEU A 230 4.68 5.13 1.32
CA LEU A 230 4.24 4.00 0.50
C LEU A 230 5.25 3.70 -0.62
N GLU A 231 5.85 4.74 -1.22
CA GLU A 231 6.90 4.55 -2.23
C GLU A 231 8.15 3.88 -1.64
N LEU A 232 8.58 4.26 -0.43
CA LEU A 232 9.67 3.58 0.28
C LEU A 232 9.30 2.14 0.63
N THR A 233 8.08 1.91 1.13
CA THR A 233 7.61 0.57 1.44
C THR A 233 7.57 -0.33 0.20
N ARG A 234 7.11 0.17 -0.96
CA ARG A 234 7.16 -0.56 -2.23
C ARG A 234 8.60 -0.94 -2.61
N LYS A 235 9.56 -0.02 -2.45
CA LYS A 235 10.98 -0.30 -2.69
C LYS A 235 11.54 -1.36 -1.75
N TRP A 236 11.20 -1.29 -0.46
CA TRP A 236 11.65 -2.29 0.52
C TRP A 236 11.03 -3.65 0.28
N LEU A 237 9.73 -3.72 -0.04
CA LEU A 237 9.02 -4.95 -0.39
C LEU A 237 9.56 -5.63 -1.64
N ALA A 238 10.04 -4.86 -2.62
CA ALA A 238 10.67 -5.39 -3.82
C ALA A 238 12.00 -6.11 -3.52
N VAL A 239 12.70 -5.69 -2.46
CA VAL A 239 13.95 -6.32 -2.00
C VAL A 239 13.67 -7.46 -1.02
N ASP A 240 12.81 -7.21 -0.03
CA ASP A 240 12.41 -8.17 1.00
C ASP A 240 10.92 -8.02 1.36
N LYS A 241 10.13 -9.05 1.07
CA LYS A 241 8.69 -9.09 1.37
C LYS A 241 8.37 -8.95 2.86
N ARG A 242 9.33 -9.19 3.77
CA ARG A 242 9.13 -9.04 5.22
C ARG A 242 9.46 -7.64 5.75
N SER A 243 9.98 -6.75 4.91
CA SER A 243 10.37 -5.39 5.28
C SER A 243 9.21 -4.39 5.27
N GLU A 244 7.96 -4.85 5.26
CA GLU A 244 6.80 -3.97 5.37
C GLU A 244 6.72 -3.32 6.77
N PRO A 245 6.61 -1.98 6.88
CA PRO A 245 6.39 -1.32 8.16
C PRO A 245 5.04 -1.71 8.77
N ARG A 246 4.93 -1.66 10.10
CA ARG A 246 3.66 -1.92 10.78
C ARG A 246 2.69 -0.75 10.58
N CYS A 247 1.39 -1.04 10.56
CA CYS A 247 0.38 0.03 10.59
C CYS A 247 0.56 0.88 11.86
N GLY A 248 0.64 2.21 11.70
CA GLY A 248 0.95 3.17 12.75
C GLY A 248 2.45 3.47 12.94
N GLU A 249 3.34 2.73 12.28
CA GLU A 249 4.79 2.98 12.34
C GLU A 249 5.16 4.27 11.59
N ARG A 250 6.08 5.07 12.15
CA ARG A 250 6.58 6.29 11.50
C ARG A 250 7.83 6.00 10.70
N VAL A 251 7.71 6.18 9.40
CA VAL A 251 8.79 5.90 8.46
C VAL A 251 9.55 7.20 8.15
N PRO A 252 10.87 7.25 8.42
CA PRO A 252 11.67 8.43 8.14
C PRO A 252 12.10 8.49 6.67
N TYR A 253 12.09 9.69 6.08
CA TYR A 253 12.51 9.90 4.68
C TYR A 253 13.11 11.28 4.43
N VAL A 254 13.90 11.39 3.37
CA VAL A 254 14.53 12.63 2.88
C VAL A 254 14.24 12.81 1.39
N ILE A 255 14.27 14.06 0.93
CA ILE A 255 14.16 14.39 -0.49
C ILE A 255 15.53 14.78 -1.02
N VAL A 256 16.01 14.03 -2.01
CA VAL A 256 17.33 14.25 -2.62
C VAL A 256 17.22 14.96 -3.97
N ASN A 257 18.34 15.47 -4.47
CA ASN A 257 18.41 16.00 -5.83
C ASN A 257 18.23 14.87 -6.84
N GLY A 258 17.65 15.20 -7.99
CA GLY A 258 17.62 14.32 -9.15
C GLY A 258 17.57 15.12 -10.45
N PRO A 259 17.43 14.42 -11.59
CA PRO A 259 17.36 15.07 -12.89
C PRO A 259 16.20 16.08 -12.96
N PRO A 260 16.37 17.21 -13.67
CA PRO A 260 15.27 18.12 -13.98
C PRO A 260 14.08 17.36 -14.59
N GLY A 261 12.87 17.70 -14.16
CA GLY A 261 11.63 17.06 -14.66
C GLY A 261 11.24 15.75 -13.96
N LEU A 262 12.10 15.15 -13.13
CA LEU A 262 11.72 13.91 -12.42
C LEU A 262 10.62 14.18 -11.37
N PRO A 263 9.55 13.36 -11.29
CA PRO A 263 8.53 13.49 -10.26
C PRO A 263 9.13 13.43 -8.86
N LEU A 264 8.75 14.37 -7.99
CA LEU A 264 9.28 14.50 -6.62
C LEU A 264 9.19 13.21 -5.81
N ILE A 265 8.13 12.41 -6.03
CA ILE A 265 7.92 11.14 -5.35
C ILE A 265 9.05 10.13 -5.61
N LYS A 266 9.68 10.18 -6.79
CA LYS A 266 10.83 9.34 -7.15
C LYS A 266 12.14 9.82 -6.51
N LEU A 267 12.19 11.05 -6.00
CA LEU A 267 13.31 11.64 -5.26
C LEU A 267 13.28 11.33 -3.76
N VAL A 268 12.30 10.56 -3.29
CA VAL A 268 12.21 10.11 -1.90
C VAL A 268 13.24 9.00 -1.65
N ARG A 269 14.05 9.16 -0.61
CA ARG A 269 15.06 8.19 -0.15
C ARG A 269 14.95 7.98 1.36
N SER A 270 15.39 6.83 1.84
CA SER A 270 15.55 6.62 3.28
C SER A 270 16.79 7.37 3.80
N PRO A 271 16.83 7.81 5.06
CA PRO A 271 18.04 8.42 5.63
C PRO A 271 19.24 7.48 5.57
N ARG A 272 19.02 6.16 5.71
CA ARG A 272 20.07 5.14 5.61
C ARG A 272 20.70 5.14 4.22
N GLU A 273 19.90 5.20 3.16
CA GLU A 273 20.42 5.32 1.78
C GLU A 273 21.28 6.56 1.60
N LEU A 274 20.88 7.70 2.18
CA LEU A 274 21.65 8.94 2.12
C LEU A 274 23.02 8.83 2.84
N PHE A 275 23.11 8.04 3.92
CA PHE A 275 24.37 7.82 4.63
C PHE A 275 25.29 6.83 3.94
N ILE A 276 24.72 5.83 3.26
CA ILE A 276 25.48 4.79 2.55
C ILE A 276 25.96 5.33 1.20
N ASP A 277 25.09 6.03 0.47
CA ASP A 277 25.41 6.54 -0.87
C ASP A 277 25.89 7.99 -0.80
N THR A 278 27.20 8.17 -0.91
CA THR A 278 27.88 9.48 -0.92
C THR A 278 27.52 10.35 -2.12
N ASN A 279 26.85 9.80 -3.14
CA ASN A 279 26.41 10.52 -4.33
C ASN A 279 25.06 11.24 -4.12
N LEU A 280 24.28 10.83 -3.12
CA LEU A 280 23.00 11.44 -2.83
C LEU A 280 23.20 12.73 -2.01
N ARG A 281 22.57 13.82 -2.47
CA ARG A 281 22.56 15.10 -1.74
C ARG A 281 21.13 15.57 -1.51
N PRO A 282 20.80 16.12 -0.31
CA PRO A 282 19.49 16.69 -0.05
C PRO A 282 19.14 17.80 -1.04
N ASN A 283 17.89 17.86 -1.50
CA ASN A 283 17.41 18.91 -2.38
C ASN A 283 17.08 20.18 -1.58
N ILE A 284 18.12 20.95 -1.25
CA ILE A 284 18.00 22.14 -0.42
C ILE A 284 16.98 23.15 -0.98
N LEU A 285 16.92 23.31 -2.30
CA LEU A 285 15.98 24.23 -2.94
C LEU A 285 14.53 23.81 -2.68
N TYR A 286 14.23 22.51 -2.74
CA TYR A 286 12.94 21.96 -2.35
C TYR A 286 12.62 22.24 -0.88
N TYR A 287 13.57 22.01 0.04
CA TYR A 287 13.35 22.29 1.46
C TYR A 287 13.05 23.78 1.71
N ILE A 288 13.79 24.69 1.09
CA ILE A 288 13.56 26.14 1.25
C ILE A 288 12.20 26.53 0.66
N THR A 289 11.98 26.23 -0.63
CA THR A 289 10.83 26.76 -1.38
C THR A 289 9.52 26.05 -1.09
N LYS A 290 9.55 24.74 -0.83
CA LYS A 290 8.34 23.91 -0.67
C LYS A 290 8.06 23.49 0.78
N ALA A 291 9.08 23.42 1.65
CA ALA A 291 8.88 23.02 3.05
C ALA A 291 8.93 24.19 4.03
N ILE A 292 9.92 25.10 3.92
CA ILE A 292 10.19 26.14 4.93
C ILE A 292 9.43 27.44 4.64
N ILE A 293 9.53 27.98 3.43
CA ILE A 293 8.88 29.26 3.08
C ILE A 293 7.36 29.21 3.31
N PRO A 294 6.60 28.18 2.91
CA PRO A 294 5.14 28.22 3.01
C PRO A 294 4.61 28.35 4.46
N PRO A 295 5.11 27.58 5.45
CA PRO A 295 4.72 27.77 6.85
C PRO A 295 5.09 29.15 7.43
N LEU A 296 6.28 29.67 7.10
CA LEU A 296 6.68 31.00 7.56
C LEU A 296 5.82 32.10 6.90
N ASN A 297 5.64 32.08 5.58
CA ASN A 297 4.80 33.08 4.88
C ASN A 297 3.37 33.12 5.43
N ARG A 298 2.79 31.97 5.80
CA ARG A 298 1.46 31.94 6.43
C ARG A 298 1.35 32.75 7.73
N CYS A 299 2.46 32.95 8.46
CA CYS A 299 2.49 33.82 9.64
C CYS A 299 2.93 35.25 9.29
N PHE A 300 3.98 35.39 8.48
CA PHE A 300 4.65 36.68 8.25
C PHE A 300 3.98 37.54 7.16
N THR A 301 3.24 36.95 6.23
CA THR A 301 2.47 37.71 5.24
C THR A 301 1.34 38.51 5.89
N LEU A 302 0.81 38.06 7.04
CA LEU A 302 -0.19 38.80 7.83
C LEU A 302 0.32 40.16 8.34
N ILE A 303 1.64 40.33 8.43
CA ILE A 303 2.31 41.58 8.83
C ILE A 303 3.07 42.23 7.66
N GLY A 304 2.74 41.86 6.42
CA GLY A 304 3.31 42.46 5.21
C GLY A 304 4.71 41.96 4.81
N ALA A 305 5.20 40.88 5.41
CA ALA A 305 6.50 40.29 5.06
C ALA A 305 6.36 39.10 4.10
N ASP A 306 7.10 39.14 2.99
CA ASP A 306 7.17 38.04 2.01
C ASP A 306 8.58 37.43 1.93
N LEU A 307 8.68 36.18 2.37
CA LEU A 307 9.92 35.44 2.38
C LEU A 307 10.36 34.98 0.98
N ASN A 308 9.45 34.84 0.02
CA ASN A 308 9.84 34.56 -1.38
C ASN A 308 10.67 35.73 -1.92
N LYS A 309 10.22 36.96 -1.67
CA LYS A 309 10.98 38.17 -2.00
C LYS A 309 12.32 38.22 -1.25
N TRP A 310 12.35 37.84 0.03
CA TRP A 310 13.61 37.78 0.78
C TRP A 310 14.59 36.77 0.21
N PHE A 311 14.13 35.58 -0.17
CA PHE A 311 14.95 34.53 -0.77
C PHE A 311 15.44 34.91 -2.18
N ASN A 312 14.55 35.45 -3.02
CA ASN A 312 14.90 35.88 -4.38
C ASN A 312 15.91 37.04 -4.41
N ASN A 313 15.83 37.93 -3.41
CA ASN A 313 16.76 39.05 -3.25
C ASN A 313 18.06 38.66 -2.54
N MET A 314 18.25 37.40 -2.14
CA MET A 314 19.56 36.96 -1.64
C MET A 314 20.58 36.98 -2.77
N PRO A 315 21.84 37.34 -2.50
CA PRO A 315 22.91 37.26 -3.50
C PRO A 315 23.02 35.80 -3.98
N ARG A 316 22.64 35.54 -5.24
CA ARG A 316 22.83 34.23 -5.86
C ARG A 316 24.31 34.11 -6.22
N LYS A 317 25.12 33.61 -5.29
CA LYS A 317 26.51 33.21 -5.58
C LYS A 317 26.47 32.18 -6.73
N GLN A 318 27.14 32.48 -7.85
CA GLN A 318 27.23 31.57 -9.00
C GLN A 318 27.82 30.24 -8.52
N MET A 319 27.06 29.14 -8.62
CA MET A 319 27.64 27.80 -8.41
C MET A 319 28.51 27.48 -9.63
N GLN A 320 29.82 27.38 -9.44
CA GLN A 320 30.76 27.04 -10.51
C GLN A 320 30.87 25.52 -10.71
N ILE A 321 31.07 25.14 -11.97
CA ILE A 321 31.33 23.76 -12.41
C ILE A 321 32.76 23.39 -12.04
N CYS A 322 32.96 22.31 -11.29
CA CYS A 322 34.30 21.84 -10.91
C CYS A 322 34.95 21.05 -12.06
N ARG A 323 36.26 21.26 -12.30
CA ARG A 323 37.10 20.35 -13.10
C ARG A 323 37.35 19.06 -12.29
N ILE A 324 37.20 17.90 -12.92
CA ILE A 324 37.22 16.58 -12.28
C ILE A 324 38.66 16.15 -11.97
N SER A 325 38.92 15.69 -10.74
CA SER A 325 40.11 14.92 -10.36
C SER A 325 39.85 13.41 -10.42
N PRO A 326 40.88 12.59 -10.69
CA PRO A 326 40.75 11.29 -11.35
C PRO A 326 40.31 10.11 -10.44
N ASP A 327 40.06 10.34 -9.14
CA ASP A 327 40.24 9.29 -8.12
C ASP A 327 38.99 8.93 -7.26
N SER A 328 37.78 8.89 -7.83
CA SER A 328 36.59 8.46 -7.05
C SER A 328 35.69 7.45 -7.77
N LYS A 329 35.92 6.17 -7.45
CA LYS A 329 35.23 4.94 -7.89
C LYS A 329 33.78 4.80 -7.38
N GLY A 330 32.90 5.75 -7.70
CA GLY A 330 31.46 5.66 -7.42
C GLY A 330 30.63 6.01 -8.67
N LYS A 331 29.57 5.24 -8.96
CA LYS A 331 28.63 5.49 -10.06
C LYS A 331 27.84 6.79 -9.81
N LYS A 332 28.08 7.85 -10.60
CA LYS A 332 27.53 9.21 -10.39
C LYS A 332 26.46 9.58 -11.43
N THR A 333 25.18 9.61 -11.07
CA THR A 333 24.04 9.83 -12.00
C THR A 333 23.24 11.14 -11.77
N ALA A 334 23.64 12.00 -10.83
CA ALA A 334 22.87 13.21 -10.47
C ALA A 334 23.56 14.53 -10.89
N ILE A 335 22.77 15.51 -11.35
CA ILE A 335 23.23 16.86 -11.72
C ILE A 335 23.98 17.59 -10.59
N SER A 336 23.76 17.21 -9.32
CA SER A 336 24.44 17.76 -8.15
C SER A 336 25.95 17.47 -8.08
N HIS A 337 26.48 16.57 -8.92
CA HIS A 337 27.92 16.34 -9.04
C HIS A 337 28.66 17.47 -9.77
N TYR A 338 27.95 18.30 -10.54
CA TYR A 338 28.53 19.44 -11.26
C TYR A 338 28.57 20.72 -10.42
N PHE A 339 28.01 20.70 -9.20
CA PHE A 339 27.90 21.88 -8.35
C PHE A 339 28.50 21.59 -6.96
N ILE A 340 29.73 22.07 -6.73
CA ILE A 340 30.37 22.09 -5.41
C ILE A 340 30.28 23.52 -4.87
N SER A 341 30.08 23.69 -3.56
CA SER A 341 30.24 25.01 -2.95
C SER A 341 31.73 25.36 -2.93
N THR A 342 32.14 26.23 -3.85
CA THR A 342 33.47 26.81 -3.91
C THR A 342 33.58 27.94 -2.88
N ASP A 343 33.77 27.62 -1.60
CA ASP A 343 34.02 28.60 -0.54
C ASP A 343 35.41 28.40 0.05
N CYS A 344 36.08 29.50 0.39
CA CYS A 344 37.36 29.50 1.07
C CYS A 344 37.17 28.95 2.49
N VAL A 345 37.95 27.92 2.85
CA VAL A 345 37.86 27.29 4.18
C VAL A 345 38.16 28.27 5.32
N VAL A 346 38.92 29.35 5.03
CA VAL A 346 39.27 30.40 5.98
C VAL A 346 38.20 31.49 6.05
N CYS A 347 37.98 32.27 4.98
CA CYS A 347 37.10 33.45 4.99
C CYS A 347 35.70 33.24 4.40
N SER A 348 35.39 32.08 3.80
CA SER A 348 34.13 31.77 3.11
C SER A 348 33.78 32.65 1.89
N GLN A 349 34.78 33.33 1.29
CA GLN A 349 34.66 33.92 -0.06
C GLN A 349 34.75 32.84 -1.14
N GLN A 350 34.28 33.11 -2.36
CA GLN A 350 34.32 32.09 -3.42
C GLN A 350 35.75 31.82 -3.92
N THR A 351 36.11 30.54 -4.05
CA THR A 351 37.42 30.12 -4.59
C THR A 351 37.33 28.73 -5.21
N GLN A 352 37.98 28.53 -6.35
CA GLN A 352 38.09 27.22 -7.00
C GLN A 352 39.07 26.28 -6.29
N ASP A 353 39.98 26.83 -5.47
CA ASP A 353 41.12 26.09 -4.95
C ASP A 353 41.07 25.85 -3.43
N GLY A 354 39.88 25.92 -2.83
CA GLY A 354 39.65 25.73 -1.39
C GLY A 354 40.12 26.88 -0.48
N VAL A 355 41.10 27.70 -0.89
CA VAL A 355 41.51 28.94 -0.21
C VAL A 355 41.51 30.09 -1.21
N CYS A 356 40.93 31.25 -0.87
CA CYS A 356 40.90 32.40 -1.79
C CYS A 356 42.28 33.06 -1.88
N GLU A 357 42.49 33.86 -2.92
CA GLU A 357 43.75 34.55 -3.19
C GLU A 357 44.19 35.45 -2.03
N ASP A 358 43.26 36.19 -1.42
CA ASP A 358 43.53 37.01 -0.23
C ASP A 358 44.06 36.18 0.95
N CYS A 359 43.47 35.01 1.19
CA CYS A 359 43.90 34.11 2.26
C CYS A 359 45.21 33.37 1.92
N ARG A 360 45.51 33.15 0.63
CA ARG A 360 46.81 32.61 0.20
C ARG A 360 47.94 33.62 0.41
N ASN A 361 47.65 34.90 0.21
CA ASN A 361 48.60 35.99 0.42
C ASN A 361 48.95 36.20 1.90
N SER A 362 48.20 35.59 2.84
CA SER A 362 48.42 35.64 4.29
C SER A 362 48.55 34.22 4.90
N PRO A 363 49.59 33.44 4.57
CA PRO A 363 49.67 32.02 4.90
C PRO A 363 49.73 31.73 6.41
N GLN A 364 50.34 32.60 7.21
CA GLN A 364 50.45 32.43 8.67
C GLN A 364 49.08 32.54 9.37
N GLU A 365 48.29 33.56 9.04
CA GLU A 365 46.95 33.78 9.61
C GLU A 365 45.94 32.71 9.15
N THR A 366 46.05 32.32 7.87
CA THR A 366 45.31 31.22 7.27
C THR A 366 45.58 29.90 8.00
N LEU A 367 46.85 29.56 8.26
CA LEU A 367 47.25 28.34 8.99
C LEU A 367 46.69 28.30 10.42
N VAL A 368 46.80 29.40 11.17
CA VAL A 368 46.27 29.48 12.54
C VAL A 368 44.76 29.31 12.55
N THR A 369 44.06 30.00 11.65
CA THR A 369 42.60 29.91 11.53
C THR A 369 42.14 28.51 11.14
N PHE A 370 42.88 27.87 10.22
CA PHE A 370 42.62 26.50 9.77
C PHE A 370 42.84 25.48 10.90
N TYR A 371 43.95 25.56 11.63
CA TYR A 371 44.24 24.71 12.80
C TYR A 371 43.20 24.88 13.92
N THR A 372 42.76 26.11 14.15
CA THR A 372 41.72 26.39 15.16
C THR A 372 40.39 25.76 14.77
N LYS A 373 40.00 25.84 13.48
CA LYS A 373 38.80 25.17 12.96
C LYS A 373 38.90 23.65 13.03
N ILE A 374 40.06 23.07 12.69
CA ILE A 374 40.31 21.62 12.82
C ILE A 374 40.16 21.19 14.29
N ARG A 375 40.76 21.91 15.24
CA ARG A 375 40.61 21.59 16.67
C ARG A 375 39.15 21.65 17.13
N LEU A 376 38.39 22.65 16.69
CA LEU A 376 36.97 22.77 17.02
C LEU A 376 36.14 21.63 16.41
N TRP A 377 36.45 21.21 15.18
CA TRP A 377 35.81 20.08 14.52
C TRP A 377 36.17 18.75 15.18
N ASN A 378 37.44 18.51 15.50
CA ASN A 378 37.87 17.32 16.22
C ASN A 378 37.22 17.24 17.60
N ARG A 379 37.15 18.35 18.34
CA ARG A 379 36.43 18.40 19.62
C ARG A 379 34.95 18.10 19.45
N SER A 380 34.29 18.69 18.45
CA SER A 380 32.87 18.43 18.17
C SER A 380 32.63 16.98 17.75
N TYR A 381 33.56 16.39 17.00
CA TYR A 381 33.55 14.98 16.61
C TYR A 381 33.74 14.07 17.82
N GLU A 382 34.71 14.34 18.70
CA GLU A 382 34.94 13.59 19.93
C GLU A 382 33.75 13.68 20.88
N GLU A 383 33.15 14.87 21.04
CA GLU A 383 31.93 15.07 21.83
C GLU A 383 30.75 14.29 21.23
N ALA A 384 30.53 14.36 19.91
CA ALA A 384 29.47 13.61 19.23
C ALA A 384 29.71 12.09 19.29
N HIS A 385 30.94 11.64 19.11
CA HIS A 385 31.34 10.23 19.17
C HIS A 385 31.20 9.69 20.60
N SER A 386 31.64 10.44 21.61
CA SER A 386 31.45 10.11 23.02
C SER A 386 29.98 10.01 23.39
N ASN A 387 29.14 10.95 22.93
CA ASN A 387 27.69 10.88 23.13
C ASN A 387 27.07 9.66 22.45
N CYS A 388 27.48 9.33 21.22
CA CYS A 388 27.00 8.16 20.49
C CYS A 388 27.41 6.84 21.17
N VAL A 389 28.66 6.75 21.62
CA VAL A 389 29.17 5.58 22.37
C VAL A 389 28.44 5.46 23.71
N ASN A 390 28.23 6.57 24.42
CA ASN A 390 27.48 6.58 25.68
C ASN A 390 26.00 6.21 25.48
N ASP A 391 25.36 6.61 24.38
CA ASP A 391 23.98 6.22 24.04
C ASP A 391 23.88 4.75 23.61
N ILE A 392 24.90 4.20 22.92
CA ILE A 392 24.98 2.77 22.60
C ILE A 392 25.17 1.94 23.88
N ILE A 393 25.99 2.41 24.83
CA ILE A 393 26.19 1.76 26.14
C ILE A 393 24.92 1.86 27.00
N LYS A 394 24.23 3.02 27.02
CA LYS A 394 22.94 3.18 27.70
C LYS A 394 21.84 2.31 27.11
N ASN A 395 21.77 2.19 25.77
CA ASN A 395 20.79 1.33 25.10
C ASN A 395 21.08 -0.17 25.32
N ARG A 396 22.36 -0.58 25.42
CA ARG A 396 22.71 -1.95 25.84
C ARG A 396 22.32 -2.26 27.28
N ASN A 397 22.39 -1.28 28.17
CA ASN A 397 22.00 -1.45 29.57
C ASN A 397 20.47 -1.35 29.81
N MET A 398 19.69 -0.81 28.86
CA MET A 398 18.22 -0.84 28.90
C MET A 398 17.60 -2.06 28.21
N SER A 399 18.38 -2.84 27.44
CA SER A 399 17.93 -4.11 26.82
C SER A 399 18.12 -5.33 27.72
N GLY A 400 18.18 -5.17 29.03
CA GLY A 400 18.21 -6.24 30.03
C GLY A 400 16.81 -6.73 30.41
N SER A 401 15.97 -7.11 29.46
CA SER A 401 14.74 -7.87 29.73
C SER A 401 14.09 -8.47 28.47
N PHE A 402 14.84 -9.21 27.64
CA PHE A 402 14.28 -10.16 26.66
C PHE A 402 15.35 -11.20 26.28
N GLU A 403 15.47 -12.28 27.05
CA GLU A 403 15.99 -13.58 26.59
C GLU A 403 14.87 -14.26 25.76
N GLY A 404 15.08 -15.03 24.68
CA GLY A 404 16.26 -15.52 23.98
C GLY A 404 15.81 -16.31 22.72
N ASP A 405 16.80 -16.78 21.95
CA ASP A 405 16.75 -17.80 20.88
C ASP A 405 16.14 -17.44 19.51
N SER A 406 16.98 -16.88 18.62
CA SER A 406 17.09 -17.28 17.19
C SER A 406 18.09 -16.43 16.40
N PHE A 407 19.35 -16.31 16.85
CA PHE A 407 20.44 -15.76 16.02
C PHE A 407 21.74 -16.55 16.22
N ALA A 408 21.64 -17.88 16.12
CA ALA A 408 22.78 -18.79 16.05
C ALA A 408 22.39 -20.07 15.29
N LYS A 409 22.17 -19.96 13.97
CA LYS A 409 22.17 -21.09 13.01
C LYS A 409 21.98 -20.57 11.58
N MET A 410 23.04 -20.01 11.01
CA MET A 410 23.25 -19.93 9.55
C MET A 410 24.69 -19.47 9.29
N ARG A 411 25.65 -20.31 9.68
CA ARG A 411 27.02 -20.35 9.15
C ARG A 411 27.51 -21.79 9.27
N SER A 412 27.27 -22.58 8.22
CA SER A 412 28.02 -23.79 7.89
C SER A 412 27.62 -24.23 6.49
N ASN A 413 28.62 -24.53 5.66
CA ASN A 413 28.58 -25.01 4.27
C ASN A 413 28.55 -23.85 3.25
N THR A 414 29.57 -23.58 2.46
CA THR A 414 30.65 -24.43 1.94
C THR A 414 31.93 -23.64 1.70
N ASP A 415 33.05 -24.29 1.98
CA ASP A 415 34.42 -23.89 1.65
C ASP A 415 34.66 -23.86 0.13
N SER A 416 35.45 -22.89 -0.33
CA SER A 416 36.61 -23.15 -1.20
C SER A 416 37.47 -21.89 -1.28
N GLU A 417 38.73 -22.10 -0.94
CA GLU A 417 39.85 -21.18 -0.79
C GLU A 417 40.26 -20.51 -2.12
N GLU A 418 40.79 -19.29 -2.03
CA GLU A 418 42.01 -18.90 -2.74
C GLU A 418 42.58 -17.59 -2.11
N ASP A 419 43.86 -17.36 -2.36
CA ASP A 419 44.87 -17.11 -1.34
C ASP A 419 45.37 -15.66 -1.21
N ALA A 420 46.07 -15.44 -0.09
CA ALA A 420 47.26 -14.59 0.10
C ALA A 420 47.23 -13.03 0.11
N SER A 421 47.50 -12.54 1.33
CA SER A 421 48.57 -11.58 1.71
C SER A 421 48.35 -10.06 1.54
N PHE A 422 48.36 -9.31 2.65
CA PHE A 422 49.58 -8.69 3.21
C PHE A 422 49.32 -8.03 4.58
N THR A 423 50.36 -8.12 5.39
CA THR A 423 50.62 -7.76 6.78
C THR A 423 50.34 -6.30 7.17
N LEU A 424 50.06 -6.04 8.47
CA LEU A 424 50.69 -4.97 9.26
C LEU A 424 50.43 -5.13 10.79
N ILE A 425 51.43 -5.71 11.46
CA ILE A 425 52.05 -5.31 12.75
C ILE A 425 51.13 -4.85 13.91
N LYS A 426 51.07 -5.69 14.96
CA LYS A 426 50.74 -5.31 16.34
C LYS A 426 51.97 -4.74 17.07
N PRO A 427 51.78 -3.85 18.06
CA PRO A 427 52.63 -3.79 19.24
C PRO A 427 51.90 -4.26 20.51
N THR A 428 52.75 -4.74 21.41
CA THR A 428 52.61 -5.55 22.63
C THR A 428 52.24 -4.79 23.93
N TYR A 429 51.41 -5.45 24.77
CA TYR A 429 51.41 -5.62 26.27
C TYR A 429 51.54 -4.39 27.22
N PRO A 430 51.11 -4.43 28.52
CA PRO A 430 51.02 -5.61 29.42
C PRO A 430 49.77 -5.74 30.32
N ALA A 431 49.51 -6.97 30.78
CA ALA A 431 48.77 -7.29 32.01
C ALA A 431 49.72 -7.18 33.22
N PRO A 432 49.27 -7.16 34.50
CA PRO A 432 49.10 -8.47 35.16
C PRO A 432 48.17 -8.55 36.42
N LEU A 433 47.83 -9.81 36.78
CA LEU A 433 47.59 -10.40 38.12
C LEU A 433 46.30 -10.00 38.89
N SER A 434 45.58 -10.89 39.59
CA SER A 434 46.03 -12.07 40.37
C SER A 434 44.96 -13.18 40.51
N LYS A 435 45.48 -14.40 40.69
CA LYS A 435 44.84 -15.68 41.06
C LYS A 435 44.08 -15.63 42.39
N LEU A 436 43.10 -16.52 42.58
CA LEU A 436 43.11 -17.56 43.64
C LEU A 436 41.87 -18.48 43.59
N ASP A 437 42.16 -19.73 43.27
CA ASP A 437 41.80 -20.96 43.99
C ASP A 437 40.39 -21.53 44.13
N THR A 438 40.47 -22.83 44.42
CA THR A 438 39.59 -23.91 44.06
C THR A 438 38.88 -24.50 45.28
N THR A 439 37.81 -25.26 44.98
CA THR A 439 37.25 -26.40 45.73
C THR A 439 36.09 -26.20 46.72
N LYS A 440 35.20 -27.18 46.60
CA LYS A 440 34.30 -27.84 47.59
C LYS A 440 32.81 -27.51 47.58
N GLN A 441 32.09 -28.62 47.33
CA GLN A 441 30.68 -28.93 47.53
C GLN A 441 30.13 -28.44 48.89
N THR A 442 28.89 -27.95 48.91
CA THR A 442 27.87 -28.37 49.87
C THR A 442 26.46 -27.94 49.44
N ARG A 443 25.48 -28.79 49.75
CA ARG A 443 24.04 -28.63 49.48
C ARG A 443 23.37 -27.66 50.47
N LEU A 444 22.18 -27.19 50.04
CA LEU A 444 21.02 -26.63 50.77
C LEU A 444 20.99 -25.12 51.05
N SER A 445 20.06 -24.38 50.41
CA SER A 445 18.79 -23.91 51.01
C SER A 445 18.11 -22.75 50.23
N PHE A 446 16.76 -22.83 50.15
CA PHE A 446 15.67 -21.81 49.99
C PHE A 446 15.89 -20.52 49.14
N SER A 447 14.94 -20.03 48.33
CA SER A 447 13.62 -19.53 48.78
C SER A 447 12.69 -19.07 47.63
N THR A 448 11.40 -19.30 47.89
CA THR A 448 10.11 -18.68 47.50
C THR A 448 9.95 -17.57 46.45
N SER A 449 8.76 -17.62 45.82
CA SER A 449 7.99 -16.60 45.04
C SER A 449 8.27 -16.59 43.52
N ASP A 450 7.31 -16.49 42.61
CA ASP A 450 5.86 -16.40 42.67
C ASP A 450 5.30 -16.94 41.33
N ARG A 451 4.26 -17.76 41.41
CA ARG A 451 3.61 -18.42 40.27
C ARG A 451 2.41 -17.57 39.84
N ALA A 452 2.64 -16.55 38.99
CA ALA A 452 1.53 -15.77 38.43
C ALA A 452 1.70 -15.30 36.96
N THR A 453 2.72 -15.74 36.22
CA THR A 453 3.00 -15.15 34.89
C THR A 453 3.36 -16.17 33.80
N LYS A 454 2.57 -17.23 33.64
CA LYS A 454 2.62 -18.09 32.43
C LYS A 454 1.24 -18.58 31.98
N ARG A 455 0.40 -17.64 31.53
CA ARG A 455 -0.68 -17.89 30.57
C ARG A 455 -0.90 -16.61 29.76
N VAL A 456 -0.45 -16.57 28.51
CA VAL A 456 -1.03 -15.87 27.35
C VAL A 456 -0.21 -16.27 26.09
N ILE A 457 -0.89 -16.93 25.14
CA ILE A 457 -0.59 -17.17 23.71
C ILE A 457 0.48 -18.22 23.32
N ALA A 458 0.02 -19.38 22.82
CA ALA A 458 0.46 -20.01 21.56
C ALA A 458 -0.46 -21.20 21.16
N PRO A 459 -1.22 -21.13 20.05
CA PRO A 459 -1.86 -22.28 19.40
C PRO A 459 -1.05 -22.79 18.19
N TYR A 460 -1.32 -24.04 17.79
CA TYR A 460 -0.88 -24.76 16.57
C TYR A 460 0.48 -25.50 16.61
N VAL A 461 0.47 -26.72 17.16
CA VAL A 461 1.30 -27.84 16.67
C VAL A 461 0.44 -29.11 16.62
N ARG A 462 0.22 -29.66 15.42
CA ARG A 462 -0.33 -31.01 15.19
C ARG A 462 0.68 -32.03 15.70
N VAL A 463 0.29 -32.87 16.65
CA VAL A 463 1.03 -34.11 16.96
C VAL A 463 0.15 -35.28 16.54
N VAL A 464 0.52 -35.92 15.43
CA VAL A 464 0.03 -37.24 15.05
C VAL A 464 0.66 -38.27 16.00
N ARG A 465 -0.14 -39.12 16.63
CA ARG A 465 0.38 -40.34 17.29
C ARG A 465 -0.35 -41.57 16.76
N ARG A 466 0.42 -42.44 16.11
CA ARG A 466 0.08 -43.81 15.74
C ARG A 466 0.16 -44.73 16.97
N GLY A 467 -0.73 -45.71 17.03
CA GLY A 467 -0.54 -46.97 17.74
C GLY A 467 -1.04 -47.01 19.19
N GLN A 468 -2.21 -47.62 19.39
CA GLN A 468 -2.53 -48.24 20.68
C GLN A 468 -1.76 -49.55 20.84
N PRO A 469 -1.47 -49.94 22.09
CA PRO A 469 -1.68 -51.31 22.50
C PRO A 469 -2.70 -51.39 23.64
N GLN A 470 -3.62 -52.35 23.50
CA GLN A 470 -4.49 -52.83 24.57
C GLN A 470 -3.63 -53.41 25.71
N ASN A 471 -4.00 -53.12 26.97
CA ASN A 471 -4.00 -54.15 28.02
C ASN A 471 -4.61 -53.68 29.35
N GLN A 472 -5.57 -54.50 29.79
CA GLN A 472 -5.76 -55.02 31.16
C GLN A 472 -6.24 -54.08 32.27
N THR A 473 -7.50 -54.31 32.61
CA THR A 473 -8.23 -53.98 33.84
C THR A 473 -7.46 -54.35 35.12
N LYS A 474 -7.07 -53.34 35.90
CA LYS A 474 -6.84 -53.46 37.35
C LYS A 474 -7.59 -52.35 38.09
N LYS A 475 -8.60 -52.72 38.88
CA LYS A 475 -9.29 -51.83 39.83
C LYS A 475 -8.26 -51.25 40.81
N LYS A 476 -8.04 -49.93 40.77
CA LYS A 476 -7.22 -49.18 41.75
C LYS A 476 -8.09 -48.17 42.48
N LYS A 477 -7.97 -48.15 43.82
CA LYS A 477 -8.67 -47.24 44.74
C LYS A 477 -8.49 -45.77 44.33
N ASN A 478 -9.61 -45.03 44.29
CA ASN A 478 -9.70 -43.66 43.78
C ASN A 478 -8.90 -42.66 44.64
N LYS A 479 -7.95 -41.96 43.98
CA LYS A 479 -7.26 -40.77 44.52
C LYS A 479 -7.75 -39.51 43.78
N PRO A 480 -7.66 -38.30 44.37
CA PRO A 480 -8.14 -37.03 43.78
C PRO A 480 -7.57 -36.67 42.39
N SER A 481 -6.44 -37.29 41.98
CA SER A 481 -5.83 -37.11 40.66
C SER A 481 -6.68 -37.64 39.48
N VAL A 482 -7.71 -38.45 39.75
CA VAL A 482 -8.64 -39.00 38.74
C VAL A 482 -9.57 -37.90 38.20
N LEU A 483 -10.01 -36.96 39.04
CA LEU A 483 -10.93 -35.88 38.66
C LEU A 483 -10.31 -34.95 37.59
N THR A 484 -9.05 -34.57 37.77
CA THR A 484 -8.29 -33.75 36.80
C THR A 484 -8.03 -34.45 35.46
N ARG A 485 -7.96 -35.79 35.45
CA ARG A 485 -7.76 -36.57 34.22
C ARG A 485 -9.07 -36.73 33.44
N ASN A 486 -10.20 -36.94 34.13
CA ASN A 486 -11.52 -37.04 33.50
C ASN A 486 -12.00 -35.68 32.96
N LEU A 487 -11.62 -34.56 33.59
CA LEU A 487 -11.90 -33.23 33.05
C LEU A 487 -11.24 -32.97 31.68
N SER A 488 -10.09 -33.59 31.39
CA SER A 488 -9.46 -33.52 30.06
C SER A 488 -10.18 -34.36 29.00
N ALA A 489 -11.01 -35.33 29.40
CA ALA A 489 -11.78 -36.17 28.48
C ALA A 489 -12.98 -35.43 27.87
N PHE A 490 -13.55 -34.43 28.56
CA PHE A 490 -14.56 -33.52 28.00
C PHE A 490 -14.06 -32.70 26.81
N LEU A 491 -12.74 -32.62 26.61
CA LEU A 491 -12.09 -31.93 25.50
C LEU A 491 -11.78 -32.86 24.31
N SER A 492 -12.19 -34.14 24.36
CA SER A 492 -11.92 -35.14 23.31
C SER A 492 -13.11 -35.40 22.38
N ASP A 493 -12.82 -35.79 21.14
CA ASP A 493 -13.75 -35.71 20.00
C ASP A 493 -14.79 -36.84 19.93
N THR A 494 -14.62 -37.90 20.73
CA THR A 494 -15.26 -39.20 20.49
C THR A 494 -16.02 -39.79 21.68
N VAL A 495 -16.36 -38.99 22.69
CA VAL A 495 -16.89 -39.55 23.95
C VAL A 495 -18.33 -39.13 24.19
N ASP A 496 -19.16 -40.11 24.58
CA ASP A 496 -20.55 -39.91 24.99
C ASP A 496 -20.63 -38.98 26.22
N LEU A 497 -21.25 -37.82 26.03
CA LEU A 497 -21.37 -36.76 27.03
C LEU A 497 -22.04 -37.26 28.31
N CYS A 498 -23.08 -38.09 28.18
CA CYS A 498 -23.82 -38.67 29.31
C CYS A 498 -22.92 -39.58 30.15
N SER A 499 -22.08 -40.40 29.50
CA SER A 499 -21.13 -41.27 30.18
C SER A 499 -20.09 -40.48 31.01
N ILE A 500 -19.51 -39.39 30.47
CA ILE A 500 -18.50 -38.60 31.19
C ILE A 500 -19.13 -37.81 32.36
N ILE A 501 -20.33 -37.26 32.17
CA ILE A 501 -21.06 -36.58 33.25
C ILE A 501 -21.36 -37.57 34.39
N THR A 502 -21.77 -38.79 34.04
CA THR A 502 -22.04 -39.86 35.01
C THR A 502 -20.79 -40.27 35.78
N GLU A 503 -19.66 -40.47 35.10
CA GLU A 503 -18.37 -40.76 35.75
C GLU A 503 -17.92 -39.61 36.67
N SER A 504 -18.15 -38.36 36.26
CA SER A 504 -17.78 -37.18 37.05
C SER A 504 -18.65 -37.03 38.30
N ALA A 505 -19.94 -37.34 38.19
CA ALA A 505 -20.87 -37.40 39.32
C ALA A 505 -20.46 -38.48 40.34
N ASP A 506 -19.97 -39.64 39.86
CA ASP A 506 -19.43 -40.70 40.73
C ASP A 506 -18.18 -40.28 41.50
N VAL A 507 -17.29 -39.53 40.85
CA VAL A 507 -16.11 -39.02 41.56
C VAL A 507 -16.52 -37.95 42.57
N LEU A 508 -17.48 -37.08 42.25
CA LEU A 508 -18.05 -36.10 43.19
C LEU A 508 -18.66 -36.77 44.42
N LYS A 509 -19.39 -37.87 44.25
CA LYS A 509 -19.90 -38.71 45.35
C LYS A 509 -18.78 -39.13 46.30
N GLY A 510 -17.68 -39.65 45.74
CA GLY A 510 -16.53 -40.11 46.52
C GLY A 510 -15.78 -38.99 47.24
N VAL A 511 -15.62 -37.82 46.60
CA VAL A 511 -14.92 -36.67 47.16
C VAL A 511 -15.72 -36.00 48.29
N CYS A 512 -17.03 -35.83 48.09
CA CYS A 512 -17.94 -35.23 49.08
C CYS A 512 -18.40 -36.24 50.14
N LYS A 513 -17.88 -37.48 50.12
CA LYS A 513 -18.25 -38.58 51.03
C LYS A 513 -19.77 -38.75 51.15
N ALA A 514 -20.48 -38.69 50.02
CA ALA A 514 -21.94 -38.82 49.98
C ALA A 514 -22.37 -40.31 49.99
N SER A 515 -23.51 -40.61 50.62
CA SER A 515 -24.15 -41.94 50.55
C SER A 515 -24.53 -42.31 49.12
N GLY A 516 -24.99 -41.33 48.32
CA GLY A 516 -25.39 -41.52 46.93
C GLY A 516 -25.28 -40.28 46.04
N VAL A 517 -25.49 -40.50 44.74
CA VAL A 517 -25.55 -39.46 43.71
C VAL A 517 -26.60 -39.81 42.67
N ASN A 518 -27.47 -38.86 42.35
CA ASN A 518 -28.44 -38.92 41.26
C ASN A 518 -28.04 -37.89 40.18
N LEU A 519 -28.20 -38.27 38.92
CA LEU A 519 -27.94 -37.40 37.77
C LEU A 519 -29.21 -37.23 36.95
N TYR A 520 -29.56 -35.98 36.70
CA TYR A 520 -30.72 -35.59 35.90
C TYR A 520 -30.26 -34.82 34.67
N MET A 521 -30.67 -35.24 33.48
CA MET A 521 -30.42 -34.52 32.23
C MET A 521 -31.61 -33.61 31.94
N THR A 522 -31.35 -32.40 31.43
CA THR A 522 -32.41 -31.45 31.07
C THR A 522 -32.68 -31.49 29.57
N ASP A 523 -33.95 -31.57 29.18
CA ASP A 523 -34.38 -31.30 27.81
C ASP A 523 -35.02 -29.90 27.77
N ALA A 524 -34.26 -28.94 27.25
CA ALA A 524 -34.71 -27.54 27.17
C ALA A 524 -35.86 -27.34 26.17
N ALA A 525 -36.00 -28.21 25.16
CA ALA A 525 -37.08 -28.11 24.16
C ALA A 525 -38.39 -28.64 24.72
N ALA A 526 -38.34 -29.70 25.54
CA ALA A 526 -39.50 -30.29 26.19
C ALA A 526 -39.82 -29.68 27.58
N GLY A 527 -38.89 -28.93 28.18
CA GLY A 527 -39.06 -28.29 29.49
C GLY A 527 -39.09 -29.25 30.68
N VAL A 528 -38.41 -30.40 30.55
CA VAL A 528 -38.42 -31.50 31.54
C VAL A 528 -37.02 -31.91 31.99
N ILE A 529 -36.92 -32.46 33.19
CA ILE A 529 -35.74 -33.18 33.67
C ILE A 529 -35.99 -34.69 33.69
N CYS A 530 -34.99 -35.44 33.24
CA CYS A 530 -35.04 -36.90 33.13
C CYS A 530 -33.94 -37.53 33.99
N GLN A 531 -34.30 -38.45 34.88
CA GLN A 531 -33.31 -39.18 35.69
C GLN A 531 -32.57 -40.22 34.84
N ASN A 532 -31.23 -40.20 34.91
CA ASN A 532 -30.39 -41.17 34.21
C ASN A 532 -30.18 -42.41 35.09
N SER A 533 -31.10 -43.39 35.01
CA SER A 533 -30.99 -44.64 35.78
C SER A 533 -29.94 -45.59 35.20
N ARG A 534 -29.04 -46.11 36.05
CA ARG A 534 -27.98 -47.09 35.66
C ARG A 534 -28.48 -48.50 35.33
N ILE A 535 -29.78 -48.69 35.16
CA ILE A 535 -30.40 -50.00 34.95
C ILE A 535 -30.74 -50.11 33.46
N PRO A 536 -30.30 -51.17 32.74
CA PRO A 536 -30.70 -51.38 31.36
C PRO A 536 -32.23 -51.49 31.28
N ALA A 537 -32.81 -50.79 30.31
CA ALA A 537 -34.23 -50.67 30.08
C ALA A 537 -35.02 -51.97 30.33
N SER A 538 -35.82 -51.96 31.40
CA SER A 538 -37.11 -52.64 31.43
C SER A 538 -38.16 -51.59 31.72
N ASP A 539 -39.18 -51.55 30.86
CA ASP A 539 -40.26 -50.57 30.87
C ASP A 539 -40.83 -50.30 32.28
N LYS A 540 -41.11 -49.01 32.51
CA LYS A 540 -41.81 -48.35 33.63
C LYS A 540 -40.88 -47.68 34.63
N TYR A 541 -41.13 -46.37 34.79
CA TYR A 541 -40.48 -45.38 35.66
C TYR A 541 -39.27 -44.62 35.08
N GLN A 542 -39.40 -44.06 33.87
CA GLN A 542 -38.70 -42.81 33.54
C GLN A 542 -39.58 -41.67 34.07
N VAL A 543 -39.37 -41.28 35.33
CA VAL A 543 -40.14 -40.17 35.91
C VAL A 543 -39.55 -38.88 35.33
N ASN A 544 -40.34 -38.20 34.49
CA ASN A 544 -40.00 -36.90 33.95
C ASN A 544 -40.70 -35.84 34.82
N TRP A 545 -39.92 -34.96 35.42
CA TRP A 545 -40.48 -33.82 36.16
C TRP A 545 -40.41 -32.57 35.29
N LYS A 546 -41.45 -31.75 35.35
CA LYS A 546 -41.41 -30.42 34.73
C LYS A 546 -40.42 -29.53 35.48
N ILE A 547 -39.72 -28.68 34.73
CA ILE A 547 -38.77 -27.70 35.30
C ILE A 547 -39.57 -26.53 35.89
N GLU A 548 -40.15 -26.73 37.08
CA GLU A 548 -40.96 -25.73 37.79
C GLU A 548 -40.88 -25.92 39.32
N PRO A 549 -41.15 -24.89 40.15
CA PRO A 549 -41.14 -25.02 41.61
C PRO A 549 -42.29 -25.90 42.12
N GLY A 550 -42.07 -26.59 43.27
CA GLY A 550 -43.10 -27.37 43.96
C GLY A 550 -43.10 -28.89 43.69
N HIS A 551 -42.05 -29.44 43.09
CA HIS A 551 -41.86 -30.88 42.88
C HIS A 551 -40.64 -31.40 43.67
N THR A 552 -39.62 -31.92 42.98
CA THR A 552 -38.37 -32.41 43.57
C THR A 552 -37.33 -31.31 43.69
N ILE A 553 -36.34 -31.51 44.56
CA ILE A 553 -35.21 -30.60 44.69
C ILE A 553 -34.42 -30.45 43.37
N ALA A 554 -34.28 -31.51 42.58
CA ALA A 554 -33.61 -31.47 41.27
C ALA A 554 -34.36 -30.62 40.24
N ALA A 555 -35.70 -30.70 40.19
CA ALA A 555 -36.52 -29.88 39.30
C ALA A 555 -36.45 -28.39 39.68
N PHE A 556 -36.47 -28.10 40.97
CA PHE A 556 -36.31 -26.74 41.48
C PHE A 556 -34.93 -26.15 41.17
N VAL A 557 -33.86 -26.94 41.32
CA VAL A 557 -32.49 -26.53 40.97
C VAL A 557 -32.33 -26.30 39.46
N ALA A 558 -32.93 -27.14 38.61
CA ALA A 558 -32.95 -26.91 37.17
C ALA A 558 -33.68 -25.61 36.78
N TYR A 559 -34.75 -25.26 37.51
CA TYR A 559 -35.53 -24.04 37.30
C TYR A 559 -34.78 -22.78 37.75
N GLN A 560 -34.23 -22.79 38.98
CA GLN A 560 -33.52 -21.64 39.55
C GLN A 560 -32.11 -21.47 38.99
N LYS A 561 -31.50 -22.55 38.46
CA LYS A 561 -30.09 -22.61 38.02
C LYS A 561 -29.08 -22.26 39.12
N GLU A 562 -29.50 -22.34 40.37
CA GLU A 562 -28.66 -22.17 41.56
C GLU A 562 -28.61 -23.47 42.37
N TYR A 563 -27.53 -23.67 43.11
CA TYR A 563 -27.41 -24.82 44.01
C TYR A 563 -28.37 -24.70 45.19
N VAL A 564 -28.79 -25.85 45.72
CA VAL A 564 -29.57 -25.93 46.96
C VAL A 564 -28.92 -26.96 47.88
N MET A 565 -28.74 -26.57 49.14
CA MET A 565 -28.23 -27.45 50.20
C MET A 565 -29.24 -27.47 51.34
N VAL A 566 -29.69 -28.66 51.72
CA VAL A 566 -30.73 -28.89 52.72
C VAL A 566 -30.23 -29.89 53.75
N ASP A 567 -30.44 -29.57 55.03
CA ASP A 567 -30.05 -30.44 56.14
C ASP A 567 -31.06 -31.56 56.40
N ASP A 568 -32.35 -31.29 56.13
CA ASP A 568 -33.46 -32.25 56.19
C ASP A 568 -34.42 -32.04 55.01
N VAL A 569 -34.25 -32.84 53.96
CA VAL A 569 -35.03 -32.71 52.71
C VAL A 569 -36.49 -33.19 52.88
N LEU A 570 -36.75 -34.11 53.82
CA LEU A 570 -38.09 -34.67 54.05
C LEU A 570 -39.01 -33.69 54.80
N GLY A 571 -38.42 -32.75 55.56
CA GLY A 571 -39.14 -31.70 56.27
C GLY A 571 -39.23 -30.35 55.55
N ASP A 572 -38.61 -30.21 54.36
CA ASP A 572 -38.55 -28.93 53.64
C ASP A 572 -39.78 -28.74 52.74
N ILE A 573 -40.64 -27.78 53.11
CA ILE A 573 -41.89 -27.46 52.41
C ILE A 573 -41.70 -27.05 50.94
N ARG A 574 -40.47 -26.69 50.52
CA ARG A 574 -40.16 -26.32 49.13
C ARG A 574 -40.09 -27.52 48.20
N PHE A 575 -39.87 -28.72 48.76
CA PHE A 575 -39.64 -29.96 48.03
C PHE A 575 -40.60 -31.05 48.53
N PRO A 576 -41.92 -30.94 48.25
CA PRO A 576 -42.92 -31.89 48.76
C PRO A 576 -42.70 -33.32 48.27
N GLU A 577 -42.00 -33.52 47.15
CA GLU A 577 -41.59 -34.83 46.64
C GLU A 577 -40.16 -35.23 47.05
N GLY A 578 -39.47 -34.40 47.85
CA GLY A 578 -38.08 -34.61 48.29
C GLY A 578 -37.12 -34.82 47.11
N VAL A 579 -36.47 -35.99 47.08
CA VAL A 579 -35.57 -36.45 46.01
C VAL A 579 -36.27 -37.24 44.89
N GLY A 580 -37.62 -37.32 44.92
CA GLY A 580 -38.44 -37.94 43.87
C GLY A 580 -38.77 -39.42 44.05
N TYR A 581 -38.28 -40.07 45.11
CA TYR A 581 -38.67 -41.43 45.52
C TYR A 581 -38.67 -41.56 47.05
N LYS A 582 -39.48 -42.50 47.58
CA LYS A 582 -39.65 -42.69 49.03
C LYS A 582 -38.49 -43.49 49.63
N ASP A 583 -37.46 -42.79 50.08
CA ASP A 583 -36.40 -43.35 50.92
C ASP A 583 -36.27 -42.51 52.19
N GLU A 584 -36.84 -43.01 53.30
CA GLU A 584 -36.88 -42.32 54.60
C GLU A 584 -35.50 -42.22 55.26
N THR A 585 -34.46 -42.84 54.67
CA THR A 585 -33.10 -42.78 55.18
C THR A 585 -32.34 -41.55 54.68
N ILE A 586 -32.80 -40.89 53.62
CA ILE A 586 -32.14 -39.72 53.03
C ILE A 586 -32.52 -38.45 53.80
N LYS A 587 -31.55 -37.80 54.42
CA LYS A 587 -31.79 -36.62 55.26
C LYS A 587 -31.17 -35.35 54.70
N SER A 588 -29.87 -35.34 54.44
CA SER A 588 -29.17 -34.16 53.92
C SER A 588 -28.88 -34.27 52.43
N VAL A 589 -29.18 -33.23 51.66
CA VAL A 589 -29.05 -33.20 50.19
C VAL A 589 -28.30 -31.94 49.74
N LEU A 590 -27.34 -32.11 48.83
CA LEU A 590 -26.63 -31.07 48.10
C LEU A 590 -26.90 -31.24 46.61
N CYS A 591 -27.66 -30.33 46.02
CA CYS A 591 -28.09 -30.38 44.63
C CYS A 591 -27.52 -29.19 43.85
N VAL A 592 -26.81 -29.45 42.74
CA VAL A 592 -26.03 -28.44 42.00
C VAL A 592 -26.28 -28.57 40.49
N PRO A 593 -26.56 -27.46 39.77
CA PRO A 593 -26.77 -27.50 38.34
C PRO A 593 -25.44 -27.41 37.56
N ILE A 594 -25.42 -27.99 36.37
CA ILE A 594 -24.37 -27.81 35.36
C ILE A 594 -24.89 -26.78 34.36
N VAL A 595 -24.42 -25.55 34.48
CA VAL A 595 -24.87 -24.42 33.66
C VAL A 595 -23.79 -24.04 32.64
N SER A 596 -24.19 -23.84 31.39
CA SER A 596 -23.30 -23.32 30.36
C SER A 596 -23.01 -21.82 30.59
N PRO A 597 -21.95 -21.25 29.97
CA PRO A 597 -21.72 -19.81 30.00
C PRO A 597 -22.88 -18.96 29.44
N ASP A 598 -23.76 -19.55 28.63
CA ASP A 598 -24.95 -18.92 28.04
C ASP A 598 -26.19 -19.04 28.93
N ASP A 599 -26.02 -19.39 30.21
CA ASP A 599 -27.10 -19.57 31.20
C ASP A 599 -28.06 -20.73 30.88
N ASN A 600 -27.65 -21.71 30.06
CA ASN A 600 -28.45 -22.92 29.83
C ASN A 600 -28.11 -24.00 30.86
N CYS A 601 -29.10 -24.52 31.58
CA CYS A 601 -28.92 -25.70 32.43
C CYS A 601 -28.81 -26.93 31.51
N ILE A 602 -27.73 -27.71 31.65
CA ILE A 602 -27.43 -28.91 30.83
C ILE A 602 -27.82 -30.19 31.59
N ALA A 603 -27.59 -30.20 32.90
CA ALA A 603 -27.87 -31.33 33.80
C ALA A 603 -27.87 -30.86 35.26
N VAL A 604 -28.39 -31.69 36.16
CA VAL A 604 -28.40 -31.46 37.62
C VAL A 604 -27.80 -32.67 38.33
N ILE A 605 -26.88 -32.41 39.27
CA ILE A 605 -26.27 -33.43 40.13
C ILE A 605 -26.83 -33.28 41.54
N GLU A 606 -27.45 -34.33 42.04
CA GLU A 606 -27.99 -34.40 43.39
C GLU A 606 -27.17 -35.39 44.24
N LEU A 607 -26.48 -34.89 45.25
CA LEU A 607 -25.72 -35.68 46.22
C LEU A 607 -26.53 -35.79 47.52
N TYR A 608 -26.58 -36.98 48.10
CA TYR A 608 -27.34 -37.19 49.34
C TYR A 608 -26.55 -37.97 50.41
N ARG A 609 -26.88 -37.71 51.67
CA ARG A 609 -26.36 -38.39 52.87
C ARG A 609 -27.50 -38.91 53.72
N ASP A 610 -27.33 -40.12 54.22
CA ASP A 610 -28.35 -40.78 55.04
C ASP A 610 -28.30 -40.26 56.49
N VAL A 611 -29.31 -40.59 57.30
CA VAL A 611 -29.41 -40.18 58.73
C VAL A 611 -28.17 -40.52 59.56
N THR A 612 -27.37 -41.50 59.14
CA THR A 612 -26.14 -41.95 59.83
C THR A 612 -24.92 -41.03 59.59
N GLN A 613 -25.01 -40.11 58.64
CA GLN A 613 -23.91 -39.23 58.22
C GLN A 613 -24.17 -37.77 58.60
N PRO A 614 -23.12 -36.95 58.82
CA PRO A 614 -23.29 -35.53 59.10
C PRO A 614 -23.80 -34.78 57.87
N VAL A 615 -24.52 -33.68 58.09
CA VAL A 615 -25.03 -32.80 57.02
C VAL A 615 -23.90 -32.26 56.12
N PHE A 616 -24.23 -31.91 54.88
CA PHE A 616 -23.26 -31.33 53.95
C PHE A 616 -22.70 -29.99 54.46
N GLY A 617 -21.38 -29.82 54.33
CA GLY A 617 -20.71 -28.59 54.75
C GLY A 617 -20.47 -27.62 53.61
N ARG A 618 -20.06 -26.38 53.94
CA ARG A 618 -19.67 -25.37 52.95
C ARG A 618 -18.51 -25.81 52.06
N ASP A 619 -17.64 -26.69 52.54
CA ASP A 619 -16.52 -27.18 51.74
C ASP A 619 -16.95 -28.22 50.69
N ASP A 620 -17.96 -29.05 50.99
CA ASP A 620 -18.59 -29.96 50.01
C ASP A 620 -19.25 -29.15 48.89
N LEU A 621 -19.97 -28.08 49.26
CA LEU A 621 -20.60 -27.14 48.32
C LEU A 621 -19.57 -26.48 47.39
N LYS A 622 -18.46 -25.94 47.95
CA LYS A 622 -17.41 -25.30 47.13
C LYS A 622 -16.84 -26.27 46.08
N ILE A 623 -16.62 -27.52 46.46
CA ILE A 623 -16.09 -28.54 45.55
C ILE A 623 -17.11 -28.82 44.44
N ALA A 624 -18.37 -29.07 44.80
CA ALA A 624 -19.41 -29.37 43.82
C ALA A 624 -19.66 -28.24 42.82
N VAL A 625 -19.72 -26.98 43.28
CA VAL A 625 -19.92 -25.79 42.42
C VAL A 625 -18.73 -25.58 41.48
N VAL A 626 -17.49 -25.73 41.97
CA VAL A 626 -16.31 -25.58 41.10
C VAL A 626 -16.32 -26.64 40.01
N VAL A 627 -16.55 -27.91 40.36
CA VAL A 627 -16.49 -29.00 39.38
C VAL A 627 -17.60 -28.90 38.34
N THR A 628 -18.85 -28.63 38.76
CA THR A 628 -19.99 -28.45 37.86
C THR A 628 -19.83 -27.23 36.95
N GLY A 629 -19.25 -26.12 37.44
CA GLY A 629 -18.91 -24.96 36.61
C GLY A 629 -17.86 -25.26 35.53
N TRP A 630 -16.82 -26.04 35.86
CA TRP A 630 -15.85 -26.51 34.87
C TRP A 630 -16.46 -27.47 33.85
N MET A 631 -17.38 -28.35 34.28
CA MET A 631 -18.12 -29.25 33.39
C MET A 631 -18.97 -28.45 32.39
N GLY A 632 -19.73 -27.45 32.85
CA GLY A 632 -20.55 -26.59 31.99
C GLY A 632 -19.73 -25.84 30.94
N ALA A 633 -18.58 -25.28 31.32
CA ALA A 633 -17.67 -24.60 30.39
C ALA A 633 -17.05 -25.57 29.36
N ALA A 634 -16.63 -26.77 29.77
CA ALA A 634 -16.01 -27.75 28.89
C ALA A 634 -16.99 -28.33 27.87
N ILE A 635 -18.23 -28.61 28.28
CA ILE A 635 -19.30 -29.09 27.39
C ILE A 635 -19.61 -28.04 26.31
N HIS A 636 -19.78 -26.79 26.72
CA HIS A 636 -20.04 -25.68 25.79
C HIS A 636 -18.90 -25.50 24.79
N GLN A 637 -17.64 -25.55 25.24
CA GLN A 637 -16.48 -25.46 24.36
C GLN A 637 -16.43 -26.61 23.34
N ASN A 638 -16.76 -27.84 23.75
CA ASN A 638 -16.76 -28.98 22.84
C ASN A 638 -17.85 -28.85 21.77
N GLN A 639 -19.06 -28.43 22.15
CA GLN A 639 -20.17 -28.19 21.22
C GLN A 639 -19.81 -27.14 20.16
N GLN A 640 -19.26 -25.99 20.57
CA GLN A 640 -18.81 -24.94 19.63
C GLN A 640 -17.72 -25.45 18.67
N ARG A 641 -16.80 -26.27 19.17
CA ARG A 641 -15.70 -26.81 18.36
C ARG A 641 -16.19 -27.83 17.32
N VAL A 642 -17.14 -28.70 17.67
CA VAL A 642 -17.74 -29.65 16.73
C VAL A 642 -18.49 -28.91 15.62
N GLU A 643 -19.23 -27.85 15.97
CA GLU A 643 -19.91 -27.00 14.99
C GLU A 643 -18.91 -26.32 14.04
N LEU A 644 -17.83 -25.75 14.60
CA LEU A 644 -16.77 -25.13 13.82
C LEU A 644 -16.07 -26.14 12.88
N GLN A 645 -15.88 -27.39 13.31
CA GLN A 645 -15.29 -28.44 12.48
C GLN A 645 -16.19 -28.78 11.28
N LYS A 646 -17.50 -28.95 11.50
CA LYS A 646 -18.47 -29.18 10.41
C LYS A 646 -18.49 -28.04 9.41
N GLN A 647 -18.48 -26.79 9.90
CA GLN A 647 -18.37 -25.61 9.03
C GLN A 647 -17.04 -25.61 8.26
N THR A 648 -15.93 -25.99 8.89
CA THR A 648 -14.62 -26.04 8.24
C THR A 648 -14.59 -27.08 7.11
N GLU A 649 -15.14 -28.27 7.33
CA GLU A 649 -15.24 -29.33 6.31
C GLU A 649 -16.07 -28.88 5.10
N LEU A 650 -17.20 -28.21 5.34
CA LEU A 650 -18.01 -27.55 4.30
C LEU A 650 -17.16 -26.59 3.47
N HIS A 651 -16.44 -25.66 4.11
CA HIS A 651 -15.63 -24.66 3.39
C HIS A 651 -14.52 -25.31 2.56
N TYR A 652 -13.85 -26.34 3.07
CA TYR A 652 -12.81 -27.06 2.33
C TYR A 652 -13.35 -27.76 1.09
N TYR A 653 -14.49 -28.44 1.21
CA TYR A 653 -15.10 -29.13 0.09
C TYR A 653 -15.53 -28.14 -1.01
N MET A 654 -16.23 -27.06 -0.63
CA MET A 654 -16.65 -26.02 -1.57
C MET A 654 -15.47 -25.35 -2.28
N MET A 655 -14.38 -25.07 -1.55
CA MET A 655 -13.18 -24.47 -2.13
C MET A 655 -12.52 -25.37 -3.19
N ASN A 656 -12.51 -26.69 -2.98
CA ASN A 656 -11.93 -27.63 -3.94
C ASN A 656 -12.72 -27.64 -5.26
N ILE A 657 -14.05 -27.65 -5.21
CA ILE A 657 -14.88 -27.61 -6.42
C ILE A 657 -14.64 -26.30 -7.19
N VAL A 658 -14.66 -25.17 -6.50
CA VAL A 658 -14.44 -23.85 -7.11
C VAL A 658 -13.03 -23.75 -7.71
N LYS A 659 -12.04 -24.39 -7.10
CA LYS A 659 -10.67 -24.45 -7.64
C LYS A 659 -10.62 -25.18 -8.99
N CYS A 660 -11.30 -26.32 -9.13
CA CYS A 660 -11.36 -27.05 -10.41
C CYS A 660 -11.96 -26.19 -11.54
N TYR A 661 -12.93 -25.34 -11.22
CA TYR A 661 -13.47 -24.36 -12.17
C TYR A 661 -12.42 -23.34 -12.63
N PHE A 662 -11.71 -22.73 -11.67
CA PHE A 662 -10.70 -21.70 -11.96
C PHE A 662 -9.50 -22.26 -12.73
N CYS A 663 -9.11 -23.51 -12.48
CA CYS A 663 -8.06 -24.19 -13.23
C CYS A 663 -8.49 -24.59 -14.66
N GLY A 664 -9.77 -24.44 -15.02
CA GLY A 664 -10.31 -24.86 -16.31
C GLY A 664 -10.47 -26.38 -16.44
N GLU A 665 -10.45 -27.12 -15.33
CA GLU A 665 -10.62 -28.58 -15.29
C GLU A 665 -12.09 -29.00 -15.38
N ALA A 666 -13.01 -28.09 -15.03
CA ALA A 666 -14.45 -28.32 -15.05
C ALA A 666 -15.19 -27.13 -15.68
N SER A 667 -16.32 -27.38 -16.34
CA SER A 667 -17.18 -26.32 -16.86
C SER A 667 -17.99 -25.67 -15.73
N GLN A 668 -18.59 -24.51 -16.03
CA GLN A 668 -19.48 -23.84 -15.07
C GLN A 668 -20.67 -24.74 -14.69
N GLU A 669 -21.14 -25.54 -15.64
CA GLU A 669 -22.29 -26.43 -15.46
C GLU A 669 -21.94 -27.63 -14.56
N ASP A 670 -20.74 -28.19 -14.72
CA ASP A 670 -20.24 -29.29 -13.88
C ASP A 670 -20.10 -28.86 -12.42
N VAL A 671 -19.56 -27.66 -12.19
CA VAL A 671 -19.32 -27.09 -10.87
C VAL A 671 -20.63 -26.77 -10.15
N ILE A 672 -21.60 -26.16 -10.85
CA ILE A 672 -22.94 -25.91 -10.29
C ILE A 672 -23.60 -27.24 -9.93
N THR A 673 -23.48 -28.25 -10.78
CA THR A 673 -24.04 -29.59 -10.55
C THR A 673 -23.46 -30.23 -9.30
N GLU A 674 -22.14 -30.18 -9.12
CA GLU A 674 -21.49 -30.74 -7.94
C GLU A 674 -21.89 -30.00 -6.65
N ILE A 675 -22.00 -28.68 -6.71
CA ILE A 675 -22.44 -27.86 -5.56
C ILE A 675 -23.87 -28.20 -5.14
N VAL A 676 -24.80 -28.34 -6.08
CA VAL A 676 -26.21 -28.69 -5.79
C VAL A 676 -26.30 -30.11 -5.22
N ASN A 677 -25.53 -31.06 -5.76
CA ASN A 677 -25.41 -32.42 -5.24
C ASN A 677 -24.92 -32.45 -3.79
N PHE A 678 -23.91 -31.65 -3.50
CA PHE A 678 -23.37 -31.54 -2.18
C PHE A 678 -24.37 -30.89 -1.21
N ALA A 679 -25.05 -29.81 -1.61
CA ALA A 679 -26.10 -29.16 -0.81
C ALA A 679 -27.23 -30.13 -0.46
N ARG A 680 -27.71 -30.91 -1.45
CA ARG A 680 -28.74 -31.95 -1.25
C ARG A 680 -28.28 -32.98 -0.23
N SER A 681 -27.06 -33.48 -0.36
CA SER A 681 -26.52 -34.54 0.50
C SER A 681 -26.28 -34.06 1.92
N MET A 682 -25.70 -32.86 2.08
CA MET A 682 -25.38 -32.27 3.38
C MET A 682 -26.65 -31.90 4.16
N LEU A 683 -27.66 -31.35 3.48
CA LEU A 683 -28.93 -30.95 4.10
C LEU A 683 -29.97 -32.07 4.10
N VAL A 684 -29.61 -33.27 3.63
CA VAL A 684 -30.46 -34.46 3.63
C VAL A 684 -31.82 -34.18 2.96
N ALA A 685 -31.76 -33.51 1.81
CA ALA A 685 -32.90 -33.19 0.97
C ALA A 685 -33.13 -34.29 -0.09
N GLU A 686 -34.37 -34.48 -0.52
CA GLU A 686 -34.73 -35.46 -1.54
C GLU A 686 -34.31 -34.99 -2.94
N ARG A 687 -34.55 -33.71 -3.26
CA ARG A 687 -34.20 -33.09 -4.56
C ARG A 687 -33.59 -31.70 -4.38
N GLY A 688 -32.79 -31.29 -5.36
CA GLY A 688 -32.27 -29.93 -5.48
C GLY A 688 -32.41 -29.38 -6.90
N SER A 689 -32.66 -28.09 -7.04
CA SER A 689 -32.69 -27.40 -8.32
C SER A 689 -31.95 -26.08 -8.26
N PHE A 690 -31.48 -25.63 -9.40
CA PHE A 690 -30.71 -24.41 -9.54
C PHE A 690 -31.20 -23.60 -10.73
N TYR A 691 -31.36 -22.30 -10.54
CA TYR A 691 -31.87 -21.38 -11.53
C TYR A 691 -30.87 -20.25 -11.74
N ALA A 692 -30.27 -20.15 -12.93
CA ALA A 692 -29.34 -19.07 -13.28
C ALA A 692 -30.09 -17.94 -13.99
N ILE A 693 -30.02 -16.71 -13.48
CA ILE A 693 -30.72 -15.55 -14.05
C ILE A 693 -29.78 -14.82 -15.03
N GLU A 694 -30.27 -14.51 -16.24
CA GLU A 694 -29.50 -13.76 -17.23
C GLU A 694 -29.65 -12.23 -17.03
N PRO A 695 -28.58 -11.43 -17.10
CA PRO A 695 -28.65 -10.00 -16.78
C PRO A 695 -29.27 -9.09 -17.85
N LYS A 696 -29.76 -9.63 -18.97
CA LYS A 696 -29.90 -8.88 -20.24
C LYS A 696 -31.32 -8.37 -20.56
N SER A 697 -32.32 -8.54 -19.72
CA SER A 697 -33.70 -8.09 -20.01
C SER A 697 -34.38 -7.48 -18.79
N ASP A 698 -35.27 -6.50 -19.02
CA ASP A 698 -36.25 -6.02 -18.04
C ASP A 698 -37.21 -7.14 -17.55
N SER A 699 -37.16 -8.32 -18.18
CA SER A 699 -37.75 -9.56 -17.70
C SER A 699 -36.71 -10.42 -16.96
N LEU A 700 -37.05 -10.89 -15.75
CA LEU A 700 -36.29 -11.94 -15.05
C LEU A 700 -36.42 -13.25 -15.86
N GLU A 701 -35.47 -13.52 -16.73
CA GLU A 701 -35.36 -14.75 -17.52
C GLU A 701 -34.12 -15.53 -17.11
N GLY A 702 -34.25 -16.86 -17.03
CA GLY A 702 -33.14 -17.70 -16.59
C GLY A 702 -33.16 -19.13 -17.12
N LYS A 703 -32.06 -19.82 -16.87
CA LYS A 703 -31.84 -21.24 -17.20
C LYS A 703 -32.08 -22.08 -15.95
N ALA A 704 -32.89 -23.14 -16.08
CA ALA A 704 -33.17 -24.08 -15.01
C ALA A 704 -32.32 -25.35 -15.14
N TYR A 705 -31.78 -25.80 -14.01
CA TYR A 705 -31.01 -27.03 -13.84
C TYR A 705 -31.72 -27.90 -12.80
N GLU A 706 -32.20 -29.07 -13.22
CA GLU A 706 -32.99 -29.98 -12.39
C GLU A 706 -32.44 -31.41 -12.49
N TYR A 707 -32.68 -32.24 -11.48
CA TYR A 707 -32.35 -33.66 -11.52
C TYR A 707 -33.25 -34.43 -12.48
N GLY A 708 -32.64 -35.32 -13.26
CA GLY A 708 -33.33 -36.50 -13.76
C GLY A 708 -32.34 -37.48 -14.39
N ILE A 709 -32.87 -38.45 -15.13
CA ILE A 709 -32.08 -39.54 -15.72
C ILE A 709 -31.48 -39.03 -17.03
N ASP A 710 -30.15 -39.00 -17.12
CA ASP A 710 -29.47 -38.68 -18.37
C ASP A 710 -29.62 -39.82 -19.41
N GLY A 711 -29.28 -39.59 -20.67
CA GLY A 711 -29.40 -40.59 -21.74
C GLY A 711 -28.58 -41.88 -21.54
N ILE A 712 -27.85 -42.00 -20.42
CA ILE A 712 -26.98 -43.13 -20.04
C ILE A 712 -27.51 -43.82 -18.75
N GLY A 713 -28.60 -43.35 -18.17
CA GLY A 713 -29.26 -43.99 -17.02
C GLY A 713 -28.75 -43.55 -15.65
N ALA A 714 -27.90 -42.52 -15.56
CA ALA A 714 -27.45 -41.96 -14.28
C ALA A 714 -28.35 -40.80 -13.84
N GLU A 715 -28.74 -40.77 -12.56
CA GLU A 715 -29.38 -39.59 -11.97
C GLU A 715 -28.38 -38.44 -11.88
N ARG A 716 -28.50 -37.45 -12.76
CA ARG A 716 -27.66 -36.25 -12.76
C ARG A 716 -28.51 -35.00 -12.91
N LEU A 717 -27.99 -33.88 -12.42
CA LEU A 717 -28.54 -32.57 -12.74
C LEU A 717 -28.29 -32.34 -14.23
N TYR A 718 -29.34 -32.22 -15.05
CA TYR A 718 -29.19 -31.89 -16.46
C TYR A 718 -29.88 -30.57 -16.78
N LYS A 719 -29.30 -29.85 -17.73
CA LYS A 719 -29.84 -28.58 -18.21
C LYS A 719 -31.12 -28.84 -18.98
N LYS A 720 -32.26 -28.37 -18.45
CA LYS A 720 -33.45 -28.22 -19.29
C LYS A 720 -33.23 -26.98 -20.15
N HIS A 721 -33.36 -27.11 -21.46
CA HIS A 721 -33.39 -25.96 -22.39
C HIS A 721 -34.72 -25.19 -22.28
N LEU A 722 -35.20 -24.95 -21.05
CA LEU A 722 -36.40 -24.18 -20.77
C LEU A 722 -35.94 -22.79 -20.29
N LYS A 723 -36.26 -21.75 -21.07
CA LYS A 723 -36.18 -20.38 -20.57
C LYS A 723 -37.32 -20.17 -19.58
N VAL A 724 -36.99 -20.03 -18.30
CA VAL A 724 -37.98 -19.76 -17.25
C VAL A 724 -38.12 -18.25 -17.13
N LYS A 725 -39.34 -17.74 -17.29
CA LYS A 725 -39.70 -16.38 -16.90
C LYS A 725 -40.08 -16.39 -15.41
N PHE A 726 -39.55 -15.48 -14.62
CA PHE A 726 -39.86 -15.33 -13.19
C PHE A 726 -40.93 -14.23 -12.93
N ASN A 727 -42.06 -14.34 -13.63
CA ASN A 727 -43.29 -13.56 -13.46
C ASN A 727 -44.13 -14.03 -12.24
N GLN A 728 -45.25 -13.37 -11.93
CA GLN A 728 -46.06 -13.66 -10.71
C GLN A 728 -46.47 -15.15 -10.60
N ASP A 729 -46.59 -15.86 -11.73
CA ASP A 729 -47.01 -17.27 -11.80
C ASP A 729 -45.86 -18.30 -11.65
N SER A 730 -44.62 -17.85 -11.40
CA SER A 730 -43.41 -18.70 -11.49
C SER A 730 -43.08 -19.53 -10.24
N GLY A 731 -44.05 -19.72 -9.33
CA GLY A 731 -43.88 -20.48 -8.10
C GLY A 731 -42.81 -19.93 -7.14
N ILE A 732 -42.39 -20.75 -6.18
CA ILE A 732 -41.48 -20.35 -5.08
C ILE A 732 -40.13 -19.78 -5.58
N PRO A 733 -39.41 -20.38 -6.56
CA PRO A 733 -38.18 -19.80 -7.08
C PRO A 733 -38.35 -18.39 -7.66
N GLY A 734 -39.48 -18.10 -8.30
CA GLY A 734 -39.77 -16.78 -8.84
C GLY A 734 -40.03 -15.73 -7.78
N ILE A 735 -40.66 -16.10 -6.66
CA ILE A 735 -40.87 -15.19 -5.53
C ILE A 735 -39.52 -14.85 -4.89
N VAL A 736 -38.70 -15.87 -4.59
CA VAL A 736 -37.34 -15.67 -4.06
C VAL A 736 -36.49 -14.81 -5.00
N ALA A 737 -36.65 -15.01 -6.32
CA ALA A 737 -35.90 -14.23 -7.30
C ALA A 737 -36.25 -12.73 -7.30
N ARG A 738 -37.50 -12.38 -7.01
CA ARG A 738 -37.99 -10.99 -6.98
C ARG A 738 -37.77 -10.31 -5.64
N GLU A 739 -38.08 -11.02 -4.56
CA GLU A 739 -38.01 -10.49 -3.20
C GLU A 739 -36.59 -10.49 -2.64
N CYS A 740 -35.70 -11.32 -3.21
CA CYS A 740 -34.32 -11.51 -2.73
C CYS A 740 -34.22 -11.97 -1.27
N GLU A 741 -35.28 -12.61 -0.76
CA GLU A 741 -35.37 -13.17 0.59
C GLU A 741 -35.52 -14.70 0.54
N PRO A 742 -34.96 -15.44 1.51
CA PRO A 742 -35.10 -16.89 1.56
C PRO A 742 -36.54 -17.30 1.94
N ILE A 743 -36.98 -18.44 1.40
CA ILE A 743 -38.27 -19.04 1.72
C ILE A 743 -38.05 -20.45 2.25
N ASN A 744 -38.47 -20.69 3.49
CA ASN A 744 -38.46 -22.00 4.14
C ASN A 744 -39.91 -22.40 4.50
N ILE A 745 -40.41 -23.44 3.86
CA ILE A 745 -41.78 -23.95 3.99
C ILE A 745 -41.72 -25.34 4.61
N ILE A 746 -42.35 -25.46 5.79
CA ILE A 746 -42.41 -26.68 6.60
C ILE A 746 -43.48 -27.64 6.07
N ASP A 747 -44.65 -27.11 5.69
CA ASP A 747 -45.75 -27.83 5.02
C ASP A 747 -46.21 -27.03 3.79
N THR A 748 -45.88 -27.56 2.62
CA THR A 748 -46.18 -26.97 1.30
C THR A 748 -47.66 -26.95 0.96
N TYR A 749 -48.46 -27.92 1.39
CA TYR A 749 -49.87 -27.99 1.01
C TYR A 749 -50.74 -27.00 1.81
N GLN A 750 -50.21 -26.46 2.91
CA GLN A 750 -50.80 -25.37 3.70
C GLN A 750 -50.34 -23.97 3.26
N ASP A 751 -49.28 -23.87 2.45
CA ASP A 751 -48.75 -22.57 2.01
C ASP A 751 -49.47 -22.08 0.74
N ALA A 752 -50.11 -20.91 0.83
CA ALA A 752 -50.88 -20.32 -0.28
C ALA A 752 -50.02 -19.96 -1.51
N ARG A 753 -48.70 -19.87 -1.36
CA ARG A 753 -47.75 -19.55 -2.45
C ARG A 753 -47.35 -20.79 -3.26
N PHE A 754 -47.68 -21.99 -2.79
CA PHE A 754 -47.33 -23.25 -3.43
C PHE A 754 -48.39 -23.70 -4.45
N ASN A 755 -47.96 -24.02 -5.68
CA ASN A 755 -48.86 -24.48 -6.74
C ASN A 755 -48.97 -26.02 -6.75
N LYS A 756 -50.11 -26.52 -6.26
CA LYS A 756 -50.40 -27.96 -6.11
C LYS A 756 -50.57 -28.71 -7.44
N GLU A 757 -51.04 -28.03 -8.49
CA GLU A 757 -51.25 -28.64 -9.81
C GLU A 757 -49.94 -29.11 -10.48
N HIS A 758 -48.80 -28.55 -10.05
CA HIS A 758 -47.49 -28.89 -10.58
C HIS A 758 -46.98 -30.24 -10.04
N ASP A 759 -47.25 -30.53 -8.76
CA ASP A 759 -46.95 -31.83 -8.13
C ASP A 759 -47.81 -32.96 -8.75
N GLU A 760 -49.09 -32.67 -9.01
CA GLU A 760 -50.04 -33.62 -9.62
C GLU A 760 -49.63 -34.05 -11.04
N LYS A 761 -49.11 -33.11 -11.85
CA LYS A 761 -48.59 -33.40 -13.21
C LYS A 761 -47.29 -34.20 -13.20
N LEU A 762 -46.48 -34.07 -12.15
CA LEU A 762 -45.16 -34.70 -12.03
C LEU A 762 -45.18 -36.01 -11.24
N GLY A 763 -46.31 -36.36 -10.62
CA GLY A 763 -46.44 -37.56 -9.77
C GLY A 763 -45.50 -37.53 -8.56
N PHE A 764 -45.13 -36.33 -8.09
CA PHE A 764 -44.18 -36.12 -6.98
C PHE A 764 -44.82 -35.23 -5.93
N ILE A 765 -44.70 -35.61 -4.65
CA ILE A 765 -45.27 -34.86 -3.53
C ILE A 765 -44.16 -34.06 -2.84
N SER A 766 -44.18 -32.75 -3.03
CA SER A 766 -43.37 -31.78 -2.31
C SER A 766 -44.01 -31.56 -0.95
N ARG A 767 -43.38 -31.97 0.15
CA ARG A 767 -43.80 -31.83 1.57
C ARG A 767 -43.21 -30.60 2.25
N SER A 768 -41.94 -30.28 1.96
CA SER A 768 -41.21 -29.15 2.54
C SER A 768 -40.27 -28.53 1.50
N ILE A 769 -40.07 -27.21 1.50
CA ILE A 769 -39.22 -26.50 0.53
C ILE A 769 -38.28 -25.52 1.26
N LEU A 770 -37.00 -25.52 0.87
CA LEU A 770 -36.05 -24.48 1.26
C LEU A 770 -35.46 -23.86 -0.02
N SER A 771 -35.76 -22.59 -0.26
CA SER A 771 -35.32 -21.85 -1.45
C SER A 771 -34.55 -20.60 -1.04
N TYR A 772 -33.37 -20.40 -1.63
CA TYR A 772 -32.43 -19.36 -1.22
C TYR A 772 -31.90 -18.55 -2.42
N PRO A 773 -31.85 -17.21 -2.33
CA PRO A 773 -31.36 -16.36 -3.41
C PRO A 773 -29.84 -16.36 -3.51
N ILE A 774 -29.31 -16.41 -4.73
CA ILE A 774 -27.88 -16.28 -5.01
C ILE A 774 -27.60 -14.83 -5.40
N MET A 775 -27.03 -14.08 -4.46
CA MET A 775 -26.80 -12.65 -4.60
C MET A 775 -25.38 -12.37 -5.10
N GLY A 776 -25.28 -11.57 -6.16
CA GLY A 776 -24.05 -10.89 -6.55
C GLY A 776 -23.93 -9.52 -5.88
N PRO A 777 -22.91 -8.71 -6.22
CA PRO A 777 -22.64 -7.44 -5.54
C PRO A 777 -23.82 -6.45 -5.54
N ASN A 778 -24.57 -6.36 -6.64
CA ASN A 778 -25.68 -5.40 -6.81
C ASN A 778 -26.91 -6.00 -7.51
N LYS A 779 -26.98 -7.32 -7.67
CA LYS A 779 -28.06 -7.98 -8.42
C LYS A 779 -28.19 -9.45 -8.01
N ILE A 780 -29.37 -10.02 -8.20
CA ILE A 780 -29.56 -11.46 -8.11
C ILE A 780 -28.94 -12.16 -9.32
N LEU A 781 -28.22 -13.25 -9.06
CA LEU A 781 -27.56 -14.08 -10.08
C LEU A 781 -28.31 -15.40 -10.31
N GLY A 782 -29.10 -15.84 -9.34
CA GLY A 782 -29.84 -17.09 -9.42
C GLY A 782 -30.59 -17.45 -8.15
N VAL A 783 -31.17 -18.64 -8.13
CA VAL A 783 -31.87 -19.23 -6.98
C VAL A 783 -31.49 -20.70 -6.85
N ILE A 784 -31.23 -21.16 -5.62
CA ILE A 784 -31.04 -22.57 -5.29
C ILE A 784 -32.22 -23.04 -4.44
N GLN A 785 -32.82 -24.19 -4.80
CA GLN A 785 -33.96 -24.75 -4.10
C GLN A 785 -33.72 -26.20 -3.73
N LEU A 786 -34.07 -26.57 -2.51
CA LEU A 786 -34.08 -27.93 -1.99
C LEU A 786 -35.50 -28.33 -1.60
N VAL A 787 -35.89 -29.57 -1.92
CA VAL A 787 -37.25 -30.08 -1.71
C VAL A 787 -37.18 -31.37 -0.89
N ASN A 788 -38.09 -31.46 0.07
CA ASN A 788 -38.32 -32.55 1.02
C ASN A 788 -37.12 -32.89 1.93
N LYS A 789 -37.22 -32.57 3.22
CA LYS A 789 -36.30 -33.11 4.22
C LYS A 789 -36.61 -34.59 4.45
N ILE A 790 -35.60 -35.47 4.35
CA ILE A 790 -35.79 -36.93 4.51
C ILE A 790 -35.93 -37.33 5.99
N LYS A 791 -35.38 -36.54 6.93
CA LYS A 791 -35.45 -36.77 8.38
C LYS A 791 -35.81 -35.47 9.12
N GLY A 792 -36.95 -35.45 9.80
CA GLY A 792 -37.47 -34.31 10.58
C GLY A 792 -38.71 -33.66 9.96
N ASN A 793 -39.33 -32.73 10.68
CA ASN A 793 -40.59 -32.08 10.29
C ASN A 793 -40.41 -30.92 9.28
N GLY A 794 -39.23 -30.70 8.71
CA GLY A 794 -38.93 -29.58 7.80
C GLY A 794 -37.45 -29.18 7.85
N PHE A 795 -37.08 -28.12 7.12
CA PHE A 795 -35.73 -27.55 7.18
C PHE A 795 -35.60 -26.59 8.38
N SER A 796 -34.50 -26.69 9.12
CA SER A 796 -34.20 -25.85 10.28
C SER A 796 -33.56 -24.51 9.89
N THR A 797 -33.52 -23.56 10.81
CA THR A 797 -32.76 -22.29 10.63
C THR A 797 -31.25 -22.54 10.47
N ALA A 798 -30.73 -23.63 11.02
CA ALA A 798 -29.35 -24.06 10.77
C ALA A 798 -29.15 -24.52 9.31
N ASP A 799 -30.11 -25.25 8.75
CA ASP A 799 -30.09 -25.69 7.34
C ASP A 799 -30.09 -24.47 6.38
N GLU A 800 -30.87 -23.44 6.70
CA GLU A 800 -30.90 -22.18 5.94
C GLU A 800 -29.54 -21.48 5.94
N ASN A 801 -28.86 -21.40 7.09
CA ASN A 801 -27.52 -20.80 7.21
C ASN A 801 -26.45 -21.57 6.42
N VAL A 802 -26.55 -22.90 6.37
CA VAL A 802 -25.67 -23.73 5.53
C VAL A 802 -25.94 -23.46 4.06
N LEU A 803 -27.22 -23.41 3.63
CA LEU A 803 -27.57 -23.13 2.24
C LEU A 803 -27.14 -21.71 1.81
N LYS A 804 -27.23 -20.72 2.71
CA LYS A 804 -26.68 -19.37 2.51
C LYS A 804 -25.18 -19.38 2.21
N THR A 805 -24.42 -20.18 2.97
CA THR A 805 -22.98 -20.34 2.76
C THR A 805 -22.71 -20.93 1.37
N ILE A 806 -23.46 -21.97 0.98
CA ILE A 806 -23.35 -22.59 -0.33
C ILE A 806 -23.71 -21.63 -1.47
N ALA A 807 -24.79 -20.86 -1.32
CA ALA A 807 -25.23 -19.86 -2.29
C ALA A 807 -24.14 -18.78 -2.54
N SER A 808 -23.38 -18.42 -1.51
CA SER A 808 -22.27 -17.46 -1.63
C SER A 808 -21.15 -17.98 -2.56
N TYR A 809 -20.84 -19.28 -2.51
CA TYR A 809 -19.89 -19.90 -3.45
C TYR A 809 -20.44 -19.97 -4.88
N CYS A 810 -21.72 -20.29 -5.05
CA CYS A 810 -22.37 -20.25 -6.36
C CYS A 810 -22.28 -18.86 -7.00
N SER A 811 -22.44 -17.79 -6.21
CA SER A 811 -22.29 -16.42 -6.70
C SER A 811 -20.92 -16.18 -7.32
N VAL A 812 -19.84 -16.65 -6.68
CA VAL A 812 -18.46 -16.46 -7.18
C VAL A 812 -18.26 -17.18 -8.51
N VAL A 813 -18.74 -18.42 -8.63
CA VAL A 813 -18.64 -19.24 -9.86
C VAL A 813 -19.35 -18.56 -11.03
N ILE A 814 -20.58 -18.08 -10.82
CA ILE A 814 -21.38 -17.41 -11.87
C ILE A 814 -20.70 -16.12 -12.33
N GLU A 815 -20.22 -15.30 -11.39
CA GLU A 815 -19.62 -14.01 -11.72
C GLU A 815 -18.29 -14.17 -12.47
N PHE A 816 -17.45 -15.15 -12.08
CA PHE A 816 -16.23 -15.45 -12.82
C PHE A 816 -16.49 -15.97 -14.23
N GLY A 817 -17.50 -16.83 -14.40
CA GLY A 817 -17.88 -17.32 -15.74
C GLY A 817 -18.28 -16.18 -16.68
N ARG A 818 -18.99 -15.18 -16.16
CA ARG A 818 -19.32 -13.95 -16.89
C ARG A 818 -18.07 -13.17 -17.31
N LEU A 819 -17.15 -12.90 -16.37
CA LEU A 819 -15.91 -12.17 -16.64
C LEU A 819 -15.02 -12.90 -17.67
N LYS A 820 -14.92 -14.23 -17.59
CA LYS A 820 -14.15 -15.05 -18.54
C LYS A 820 -14.74 -14.96 -19.95
N HIS A 821 -16.06 -14.97 -20.10
CA HIS A 821 -16.72 -14.81 -21.39
C HIS A 821 -16.49 -13.42 -22.01
N GLU A 822 -16.56 -12.38 -21.18
CA GLU A 822 -16.29 -10.99 -21.59
C GLU A 822 -14.84 -10.84 -22.08
N PHE A 823 -13.87 -11.36 -21.34
CA PHE A 823 -12.45 -11.39 -21.72
C PHE A 823 -12.22 -12.06 -23.09
N LEU A 824 -12.75 -13.27 -23.30
CA LEU A 824 -12.60 -13.99 -24.57
C LEU A 824 -13.25 -13.26 -25.75
N THR A 825 -14.35 -12.54 -25.50
CA THR A 825 -15.01 -11.73 -26.53
C THR A 825 -14.14 -10.54 -26.93
N THR A 826 -13.58 -9.82 -25.94
CA THR A 826 -12.65 -8.72 -26.18
C THR A 826 -11.39 -9.19 -26.91
N GLU A 827 -10.85 -10.36 -26.57
CA GLU A 827 -9.69 -10.94 -27.26
C GLU A 827 -9.96 -11.19 -28.75
N ARG A 828 -11.12 -11.76 -29.10
CA ARG A 828 -11.53 -11.96 -30.50
C ARG A 828 -11.70 -10.64 -31.25
N ILE A 829 -12.30 -9.64 -30.62
CA ILE A 829 -12.46 -8.30 -31.22
C ILE A 829 -11.08 -7.68 -31.50
N ASN A 830 -10.14 -7.80 -30.56
CA ASN A 830 -8.76 -7.31 -30.75
C ASN A 830 -8.04 -8.01 -31.91
N GLN A 831 -8.26 -9.32 -32.11
CA GLN A 831 -7.74 -10.04 -33.27
C GLN A 831 -8.28 -9.47 -34.58
N CYS A 832 -9.60 -9.22 -34.68
CA CYS A 832 -10.19 -8.58 -35.86
C CYS A 832 -9.60 -7.18 -36.12
N TYR A 833 -9.34 -6.38 -35.07
CA TYR A 833 -8.69 -5.07 -35.24
C TYR A 833 -7.25 -5.18 -35.75
N LEU A 834 -6.48 -6.17 -35.29
CA LEU A 834 -5.13 -6.40 -35.78
C LEU A 834 -5.11 -6.82 -37.25
N GLU A 835 -6.05 -7.65 -37.68
CA GLU A 835 -6.23 -8.02 -39.09
C GLU A 835 -6.58 -6.81 -39.95
N MET A 836 -7.52 -5.97 -39.50
CA MET A 836 -7.89 -4.73 -40.19
C MET A 836 -6.69 -3.77 -40.32
N LEU A 837 -5.91 -3.61 -39.25
CA LEU A 837 -4.68 -2.81 -39.28
C LEU A 837 -3.67 -3.35 -40.31
N HIS A 838 -3.51 -4.68 -40.37
CA HIS A 838 -2.64 -5.32 -41.36
C HIS A 838 -3.03 -4.92 -42.80
N TYR A 839 -4.31 -5.00 -43.16
CA TYR A 839 -4.79 -4.57 -44.48
C TYR A 839 -4.50 -3.09 -44.77
N HIS A 840 -4.66 -2.21 -43.78
CA HIS A 840 -4.37 -0.79 -43.96
C HIS A 840 -2.88 -0.49 -44.11
N MET A 841 -1.99 -1.28 -43.51
CA MET A 841 -0.53 -1.10 -43.61
C MET A 841 0.06 -1.63 -44.93
N GLN A 842 -0.68 -2.43 -45.71
CA GLN A 842 -0.15 -2.97 -46.96
C GLN A 842 0.21 -1.86 -47.97
N PRO A 843 1.37 -1.96 -48.63
CA PRO A 843 1.78 -1.01 -49.65
C PRO A 843 0.86 -1.09 -50.88
N CYS A 844 0.64 0.04 -51.55
CA CYS A 844 -0.19 0.04 -52.75
C CYS A 844 0.57 -0.56 -53.94
N ARG A 845 -0.16 -1.15 -54.90
CA ARG A 845 0.46 -1.76 -56.09
C ARG A 845 1.26 -0.76 -56.93
N HIS A 846 0.87 0.51 -56.95
CA HIS A 846 1.57 1.56 -57.69
C HIS A 846 2.98 1.80 -57.13
N ASP A 847 3.13 1.92 -55.79
CA ASP A 847 4.43 2.12 -55.14
C ASP A 847 5.37 0.93 -55.39
N ILE A 848 4.84 -0.30 -55.36
CA ILE A 848 5.58 -1.52 -55.67
C ILE A 848 6.10 -1.47 -57.11
N SER A 849 5.20 -1.25 -58.07
CA SER A 849 5.55 -1.21 -59.49
C SER A 849 6.56 -0.11 -59.83
N TYR A 850 6.47 1.03 -59.14
CA TYR A 850 7.40 2.15 -59.32
C TYR A 850 8.84 1.78 -58.92
N ILE A 851 9.00 1.08 -57.78
CA ILE A 851 10.32 0.62 -57.33
C ILE A 851 10.83 -0.50 -58.24
N GLU A 852 9.99 -1.46 -58.62
CA GLU A 852 10.38 -2.56 -59.51
C GLU A 852 10.80 -2.10 -60.91
N ALA A 853 10.18 -1.04 -61.44
CA ALA A 853 10.53 -0.47 -62.74
C ALA A 853 11.87 0.30 -62.73
N SER A 854 12.39 0.66 -61.56
CA SER A 854 13.66 1.38 -61.44
C SER A 854 14.86 0.42 -61.39
N ASN A 855 15.89 0.65 -62.21
CA ASN A 855 17.09 -0.21 -62.25
C ASN A 855 17.78 -0.26 -60.87
N ARG A 856 18.29 -1.42 -60.42
CA ARG A 856 18.68 -1.63 -59.00
C ARG A 856 19.90 -0.82 -58.54
N MET A 857 20.81 -0.43 -59.43
CA MET A 857 22.10 0.19 -59.06
C MET A 857 22.42 1.54 -59.72
N GLU A 858 21.60 2.04 -60.66
CA GLU A 858 21.87 3.32 -61.34
C GLU A 858 21.31 4.53 -60.56
N GLY A 859 22.16 5.49 -60.19
CA GLY A 859 21.73 6.77 -59.61
C GLY A 859 21.88 6.90 -58.08
N ILE A 860 22.81 6.14 -57.48
CA ILE A 860 23.26 6.43 -56.11
C ILE A 860 24.18 7.66 -56.16
N PRO A 861 23.92 8.71 -55.35
CA PRO A 861 24.78 9.89 -55.31
C PRO A 861 26.22 9.54 -54.91
N GLU A 862 27.23 10.14 -55.55
CA GLU A 862 28.65 9.87 -55.29
C GLU A 862 29.06 10.11 -53.82
N ASN A 863 28.47 11.12 -53.18
CA ASN A 863 28.71 11.48 -51.79
C ASN A 863 27.73 10.82 -50.79
N PHE A 864 26.99 9.79 -51.22
CA PHE A 864 26.01 9.11 -50.36
C PHE A 864 26.63 8.51 -49.09
N ASP A 865 27.88 8.08 -49.15
CA ASP A 865 28.56 7.51 -47.99
C ASP A 865 29.05 8.55 -46.98
N GLU A 866 28.87 9.86 -47.20
CA GLU A 866 29.32 10.89 -46.28
C GLU A 866 28.31 11.14 -45.14
N PHE A 867 28.81 11.38 -43.92
CA PHE A 867 27.96 11.79 -42.79
C PHE A 867 27.30 13.16 -42.98
N SER A 868 27.88 14.04 -43.79
CA SER A 868 27.33 15.35 -44.17
C SER A 868 26.17 15.25 -45.17
N TRP A 869 26.05 14.13 -45.88
CA TRP A 869 25.04 13.96 -46.92
C TRP A 869 23.63 14.04 -46.34
N TYR A 870 22.74 14.72 -47.04
CA TYR A 870 21.32 14.82 -46.74
C TYR A 870 20.56 14.78 -48.05
N ILE A 871 19.41 14.10 -48.05
CA ILE A 871 18.65 13.88 -49.27
C ILE A 871 18.16 15.20 -49.89
N PRO A 872 18.50 15.49 -51.17
CA PRO A 872 17.96 16.64 -51.88
C PRO A 872 16.46 16.46 -52.16
N ASN A 873 15.74 17.58 -52.31
CA ASN A 873 14.29 17.57 -52.55
C ASN A 873 13.89 16.69 -53.76
N ASP A 874 14.66 16.73 -54.84
CA ASP A 874 14.38 15.98 -56.07
C ASP A 874 14.52 14.45 -55.88
N TYR A 875 15.25 14.03 -54.86
CA TYR A 875 15.51 12.62 -54.54
C TYR A 875 14.53 12.08 -53.49
N MET A 876 13.63 12.89 -52.93
CA MET A 876 12.70 12.47 -51.86
C MET A 876 11.85 11.25 -52.23
N GLY A 877 11.43 11.12 -53.49
CA GLY A 877 10.70 9.95 -53.99
C GLY A 877 11.50 8.65 -53.97
N LEU A 878 12.83 8.74 -53.93
CA LEU A 878 13.76 7.61 -53.98
C LEU A 878 14.13 7.07 -52.59
N MET A 879 13.63 7.64 -51.48
CA MET A 879 13.96 7.18 -50.12
C MET A 879 13.76 5.66 -49.91
N PRO A 880 12.64 5.02 -50.32
CA PRO A 880 12.48 3.58 -50.17
C PRO A 880 13.56 2.78 -50.91
N ARG A 881 13.95 3.24 -52.10
CA ARG A 881 14.98 2.61 -52.93
C ARG A 881 16.37 2.74 -52.31
N LEU A 882 16.72 3.93 -51.82
CA LEU A 882 17.98 4.16 -51.10
C LEU A 882 18.05 3.35 -49.79
N THR A 883 16.91 3.16 -49.12
CA THR A 883 16.81 2.27 -47.95
C THR A 883 17.09 0.81 -48.33
N LEU A 884 16.51 0.33 -49.42
CA LEU A 884 16.79 -1.02 -49.94
C LEU A 884 18.27 -1.19 -50.32
N TYR A 885 18.87 -0.16 -50.90
CA TYR A 885 20.31 -0.14 -51.16
C TYR A 885 21.11 -0.31 -49.87
N CYS A 886 20.84 0.48 -48.82
CA CYS A 886 21.51 0.35 -47.52
C CYS A 886 21.45 -1.08 -46.96
N PHE A 887 20.28 -1.74 -47.03
CA PHE A 887 20.17 -3.15 -46.64
C PHE A 887 21.03 -4.07 -47.50
N SER A 888 20.95 -3.96 -48.83
CA SER A 888 21.67 -4.84 -49.76
C SER A 888 23.18 -4.61 -49.81
N ALA A 889 23.64 -3.42 -49.41
CA ALA A 889 25.06 -3.07 -49.37
C ALA A 889 25.76 -3.58 -48.11
N ILE A 890 25.01 -3.84 -47.03
CA ILE A 890 25.55 -4.38 -45.76
C ILE A 890 25.27 -5.87 -45.62
N LEU A 891 24.07 -6.33 -46.00
CA LEU A 891 23.65 -7.73 -45.85
C LEU A 891 23.93 -8.51 -47.13
N LYS A 892 24.30 -9.79 -46.99
CA LYS A 892 24.53 -10.66 -48.15
C LYS A 892 23.21 -10.95 -48.85
N HIS A 893 23.23 -11.10 -50.18
CA HIS A 893 22.03 -11.42 -50.98
C HIS A 893 21.29 -12.69 -50.51
N SER A 894 21.99 -13.67 -49.93
CA SER A 894 21.39 -14.89 -49.39
C SER A 894 20.66 -14.70 -48.06
N GLU A 895 20.88 -13.59 -47.36
CA GLU A 895 20.30 -13.32 -46.03
C GLU A 895 18.97 -12.57 -46.09
N ILE A 896 18.64 -11.97 -47.24
CA ILE A 896 17.46 -11.12 -47.42
C ILE A 896 16.54 -11.69 -48.50
N ASN A 897 15.23 -11.65 -48.25
CA ASN A 897 14.25 -11.77 -49.32
C ASN A 897 13.97 -10.36 -49.86
N TYR A 898 14.53 -10.04 -51.04
CA TYR A 898 14.47 -8.68 -51.60
C TYR A 898 13.04 -8.19 -51.84
N THR A 899 12.16 -9.04 -52.39
CA THR A 899 10.76 -8.68 -52.66
C THR A 899 10.01 -8.39 -51.35
N ASN A 900 10.18 -9.25 -50.35
CA ASN A 900 9.59 -9.05 -49.04
C ASN A 900 10.15 -7.82 -48.32
N MET A 901 11.45 -7.57 -48.44
CA MET A 901 12.10 -6.38 -47.90
C MET A 901 11.56 -5.09 -48.54
N MET A 902 11.33 -5.09 -49.86
CA MET A 902 10.70 -3.98 -50.56
C MET A 902 9.29 -3.70 -50.02
N HIS A 903 8.46 -4.74 -49.87
CA HIS A 903 7.14 -4.60 -49.27
C HIS A 903 7.21 -4.10 -47.82
N PHE A 904 8.16 -4.60 -47.04
CA PHE A 904 8.39 -4.16 -45.66
C PHE A 904 8.77 -2.67 -45.60
N VAL A 905 9.74 -2.21 -46.39
CA VAL A 905 10.16 -0.79 -46.41
C VAL A 905 9.01 0.13 -46.81
N LEU A 906 8.20 -0.26 -47.80
CA LEU A 906 7.02 0.51 -48.19
C LEU A 906 5.94 0.52 -47.10
N ALA A 907 5.70 -0.62 -46.43
CA ALA A 907 4.78 -0.70 -45.30
C ALA A 907 5.24 0.16 -44.12
N VAL A 908 6.55 0.15 -43.82
CA VAL A 908 7.17 1.02 -42.81
C VAL A 908 6.96 2.49 -43.18
N LYS A 909 7.27 2.91 -44.42
CA LYS A 909 7.00 4.28 -44.90
C LYS A 909 5.55 4.70 -44.71
N LYS A 910 4.60 3.83 -45.05
CA LYS A 910 3.16 4.08 -44.92
C LYS A 910 2.71 4.16 -43.45
N SER A 911 3.43 3.51 -42.55
CA SER A 911 3.15 3.48 -41.11
C SER A 911 3.72 4.67 -40.34
N TYR A 912 4.54 5.51 -40.98
CA TYR A 912 4.89 6.83 -40.45
C TYR A 912 3.76 7.84 -40.71
N ARG A 913 3.47 8.66 -39.70
CA ARG A 913 2.50 9.74 -39.82
C ARG A 913 3.11 10.96 -40.52
N GLU A 914 2.25 11.82 -41.05
CA GLU A 914 2.63 13.09 -41.66
C GLU A 914 2.94 14.17 -40.59
N ASN A 915 3.90 13.87 -39.71
CA ASN A 915 4.39 14.85 -38.74
C ASN A 915 5.45 15.75 -39.38
N PRO A 916 5.63 17.00 -38.89
CA PRO A 916 6.70 17.88 -39.37
C PRO A 916 8.10 17.28 -39.23
N TYR A 917 8.43 16.67 -38.07
CA TYR A 917 9.76 16.11 -37.80
C TYR A 917 9.74 14.58 -37.75
N HIS A 918 9.00 13.96 -36.82
CA HIS A 918 8.97 12.51 -36.63
C HIS A 918 8.20 11.81 -37.77
N SER A 919 8.87 11.71 -38.91
CA SER A 919 8.35 11.28 -40.22
C SER A 919 9.28 10.22 -40.84
N PHE A 920 8.87 9.62 -41.95
CA PHE A 920 9.73 8.66 -42.66
C PHE A 920 11.06 9.28 -43.12
N LEU A 921 11.11 10.59 -43.38
CA LEU A 921 12.34 11.31 -43.71
C LEU A 921 13.33 11.30 -42.53
N HIS A 922 12.86 11.54 -41.31
CA HIS A 922 13.70 11.44 -40.10
C HIS A 922 14.26 10.02 -39.97
N ALA A 923 13.39 9.02 -40.00
CA ALA A 923 13.77 7.61 -39.91
C ALA A 923 14.77 7.17 -40.98
N PHE A 924 14.61 7.64 -42.23
CA PHE A 924 15.55 7.41 -43.31
C PHE A 924 16.94 7.98 -43.00
N ASN A 925 17.03 9.20 -42.48
CA ASN A 925 18.31 9.81 -42.12
C ASN A 925 19.01 9.08 -40.96
N VAL A 926 18.24 8.62 -39.97
CA VAL A 926 18.76 7.80 -38.87
C VAL A 926 19.28 6.46 -39.40
N HIS A 927 18.51 5.79 -40.26
CA HIS A 927 18.91 4.55 -40.94
C HIS A 927 20.17 4.74 -41.79
N HIS A 928 20.28 5.85 -42.53
CA HIS A 928 21.46 6.21 -43.31
C HIS A 928 22.71 6.45 -42.44
N CYS A 929 22.55 7.11 -41.29
CA CYS A 929 23.64 7.29 -40.34
C CYS A 929 24.13 5.94 -39.78
N VAL A 930 23.20 5.06 -39.39
CA VAL A 930 23.52 3.70 -38.92
C VAL A 930 24.22 2.89 -40.01
N TYR A 931 23.73 2.94 -41.25
CA TYR A 931 24.38 2.33 -42.41
C TYR A 931 25.84 2.78 -42.53
N ASN A 932 26.10 4.08 -42.47
CA ASN A 932 27.44 4.65 -42.59
C ASN A 932 28.39 4.25 -41.46
N ILE A 933 27.88 4.11 -40.23
CA ILE A 933 28.66 3.63 -39.09
C ILE A 933 29.00 2.15 -39.28
N ILE A 934 28.03 1.31 -39.66
CA ILE A 934 28.25 -0.14 -39.85
C ILE A 934 29.22 -0.40 -41.00
N LYS A 935 29.04 0.30 -42.14
CA LYS A 935 29.92 0.16 -43.32
C LYS A 935 31.39 0.40 -42.99
N ARG A 936 31.66 1.34 -42.08
CA ARG A 936 33.02 1.70 -41.64
C ARG A 936 33.57 0.78 -40.54
N ASN A 937 32.73 -0.08 -39.95
CA ASN A 937 33.03 -0.91 -38.78
C ASN A 937 32.51 -2.35 -38.97
N GLU A 938 32.64 -2.92 -40.16
CA GLU A 938 31.99 -4.19 -40.57
C GLU A 938 32.32 -5.39 -39.66
N HIS A 939 33.53 -5.43 -39.08
CA HIS A 939 34.01 -6.55 -38.27
C HIS A 939 33.63 -6.47 -36.78
N VAL A 940 32.95 -5.42 -36.34
CA VAL A 940 32.65 -5.20 -34.92
C VAL A 940 31.35 -5.91 -34.50
N PHE A 941 30.34 -5.93 -35.36
CA PHE A 941 28.98 -6.35 -35.03
C PHE A 941 28.65 -7.75 -35.53
N ASP A 942 27.88 -8.50 -34.73
CA ASP A 942 27.42 -9.82 -35.13
C ASP A 942 26.31 -9.68 -36.20
N PRO A 943 26.11 -10.67 -37.09
CA PRO A 943 25.10 -10.58 -38.15
C PRO A 943 23.67 -10.29 -37.66
N ILE A 944 23.30 -10.79 -36.47
CA ILE A 944 21.99 -10.52 -35.86
C ILE A 944 21.91 -9.06 -35.37
N GLU A 945 22.98 -8.53 -34.78
CA GLU A 945 23.03 -7.14 -34.32
C GLU A 945 22.97 -6.18 -35.50
N THR A 946 23.69 -6.46 -36.58
CA THR A 946 23.65 -5.69 -37.82
C THR A 946 22.23 -5.63 -38.39
N LYS A 947 21.54 -6.78 -38.47
CA LYS A 947 20.13 -6.84 -38.89
C LYS A 947 19.23 -6.03 -37.95
N ALA A 948 19.44 -6.16 -36.64
CA ALA A 948 18.66 -5.44 -35.64
C ALA A 948 18.83 -3.92 -35.76
N PHE A 949 20.06 -3.42 -35.93
CA PHE A 949 20.34 -2.01 -36.08
C PHE A 949 19.68 -1.39 -37.31
N LEU A 950 19.82 -2.02 -38.48
CA LEU A 950 19.24 -1.52 -39.72
C LEU A 950 17.71 -1.44 -39.63
N VAL A 951 17.07 -2.48 -39.06
CA VAL A 951 15.61 -2.50 -38.87
C VAL A 951 15.18 -1.48 -37.81
N ALA A 952 15.84 -1.47 -36.64
CA ALA A 952 15.50 -0.58 -35.54
C ALA A 952 15.65 0.90 -35.93
N ALA A 953 16.72 1.27 -36.63
CA ALA A 953 16.95 2.65 -37.07
C ALA A 953 15.83 3.16 -37.98
N LEU A 954 15.36 2.31 -38.90
CA LEU A 954 14.26 2.64 -39.79
C LEU A 954 12.89 2.68 -39.07
N CYS A 955 12.74 1.94 -37.98
CA CYS A 955 11.45 1.71 -37.33
C CYS A 955 11.27 2.39 -35.96
N HIS A 956 12.29 3.07 -35.44
CA HIS A 956 12.31 3.54 -34.05
C HIS A 956 11.20 4.54 -33.70
N ASP A 957 10.61 5.24 -34.69
CA ASP A 957 9.56 6.25 -34.54
C ASP A 957 8.24 5.86 -35.25
N LEU A 958 8.02 4.57 -35.51
CA LEU A 958 6.83 4.09 -36.20
C LEU A 958 5.52 4.50 -35.50
N ASP A 959 4.56 5.06 -36.24
CA ASP A 959 3.30 5.57 -35.68
C ASP A 959 3.47 6.68 -34.61
N HIS A 960 4.60 7.41 -34.59
CA HIS A 960 4.78 8.57 -33.71
C HIS A 960 3.70 9.62 -33.96
N ARG A 961 3.08 10.15 -32.89
CA ARG A 961 1.89 11.04 -32.98
C ARG A 961 2.22 12.53 -32.89
N GLY A 962 3.49 12.86 -32.76
CA GLY A 962 3.94 14.24 -32.61
C GLY A 962 3.93 14.76 -31.16
N PHE A 963 3.93 13.85 -30.18
CA PHE A 963 3.85 14.18 -28.77
C PHE A 963 4.94 13.48 -27.98
N THR A 964 5.41 14.11 -26.91
CA THR A 964 6.42 13.55 -26.01
C THR A 964 5.82 12.57 -24.99
N ASN A 965 6.63 11.63 -24.48
CA ASN A 965 6.25 10.70 -23.40
C ASN A 965 5.67 11.44 -22.16
N ASN A 966 6.21 12.61 -21.82
CA ASN A 966 5.70 13.45 -20.72
C ASN A 966 4.28 13.95 -20.99
N PHE A 967 4.00 14.38 -22.21
CA PHE A 967 2.67 14.85 -22.59
C PHE A 967 1.65 13.71 -22.58
N LEU A 968 2.03 12.52 -23.05
CA LEU A 968 1.14 11.34 -22.98
C LEU A 968 0.72 11.02 -21.54
N GLN A 969 1.65 11.15 -20.59
CA GLN A 969 1.36 10.98 -19.16
C GLN A 969 0.42 12.06 -18.63
N LEU A 970 0.60 13.33 -19.04
CA LEU A 970 -0.31 14.43 -18.66
C LEU A 970 -1.72 14.25 -19.24
N ALA A 971 -1.80 13.80 -20.49
CA ALA A 971 -3.05 13.58 -21.21
C ALA A 971 -3.77 12.26 -20.82
N SER A 972 -3.21 11.47 -19.89
CA SER A 972 -3.73 10.15 -19.51
C SER A 972 -3.95 9.23 -20.72
N ASN A 973 -2.98 9.18 -21.63
CA ASN A 973 -3.07 8.37 -22.83
C ASN A 973 -3.01 6.85 -22.47
N PRO A 974 -3.79 5.98 -23.12
CA PRO A 974 -3.79 4.54 -22.85
C PRO A 974 -2.41 3.85 -22.93
N LEU A 975 -1.48 4.36 -23.73
CA LEU A 975 -0.11 3.82 -23.81
C LEU A 975 0.64 3.89 -22.46
N VAL A 976 0.26 4.83 -21.60
CA VAL A 976 0.86 5.02 -20.26
C VAL A 976 0.36 3.97 -19.28
N GLU A 977 -0.84 3.43 -19.50
CA GLU A 977 -1.38 2.32 -18.69
C GLU A 977 -0.78 0.98 -19.13
N LEU A 978 -0.36 0.87 -20.40
CA LEU A 978 0.18 -0.35 -20.99
C LEU A 978 1.66 -0.59 -20.68
N TYR A 979 2.46 0.46 -20.57
CA TYR A 979 3.92 0.38 -20.36
C TYR A 979 4.36 1.19 -19.14
N GLU A 980 5.44 0.76 -18.47
CA GLU A 980 5.94 1.43 -17.24
C GLU A 980 6.84 2.65 -17.52
N GLU A 981 7.78 2.53 -18.45
CA GLU A 981 8.71 3.58 -18.93
C GLU A 981 8.78 3.53 -20.47
N SER A 982 9.23 4.62 -21.11
CA SER A 982 9.48 4.70 -22.56
C SER A 982 8.27 4.22 -23.39
N TYR A 983 7.11 4.88 -23.18
CA TYR A 983 5.80 4.43 -23.67
C TYR A 983 5.74 4.37 -25.19
N LEU A 984 6.25 5.43 -25.84
CA LEU A 984 6.32 5.55 -27.29
C LEU A 984 7.28 4.52 -27.88
N GLU A 985 8.46 4.36 -27.30
CA GLU A 985 9.49 3.44 -27.80
C GLU A 985 9.04 1.97 -27.72
N ASN A 986 8.29 1.60 -26.67
CA ASN A 986 7.65 0.29 -26.60
C ASN A 986 6.54 0.11 -27.65
N HIS A 987 5.78 1.17 -27.93
CA HIS A 987 4.78 1.18 -29.01
C HIS A 987 5.43 1.03 -30.39
N HIS A 988 6.50 1.78 -30.67
CA HIS A 988 7.28 1.68 -31.91
C HIS A 988 7.83 0.27 -32.11
N TYR A 989 8.37 -0.34 -31.05
CA TYR A 989 8.79 -1.74 -31.08
C TYR A 989 7.64 -2.71 -31.37
N PHE A 990 6.47 -2.51 -30.74
CA PHE A 990 5.29 -3.36 -30.98
C PHE A 990 4.86 -3.31 -32.46
N VAL A 991 4.75 -2.11 -33.04
CA VAL A 991 4.41 -1.93 -34.46
C VAL A 991 5.48 -2.54 -35.37
N THR A 992 6.77 -2.39 -35.02
CA THR A 992 7.88 -3.03 -35.74
C THR A 992 7.73 -4.55 -35.77
N MET A 993 7.40 -5.18 -34.63
CA MET A 993 7.21 -6.62 -34.56
C MET A 993 5.98 -7.09 -35.34
N LEU A 994 4.91 -6.28 -35.37
CA LEU A 994 3.74 -6.56 -36.20
C LEU A 994 4.12 -6.60 -37.68
N LEU A 995 4.91 -5.64 -38.17
CA LEU A 995 5.36 -5.61 -39.57
C LEU A 995 6.33 -6.75 -39.89
N LEU A 996 7.33 -7.02 -39.03
CA LEU A 996 8.32 -8.08 -39.29
C LEU A 996 7.70 -9.48 -39.38
N LYS A 997 6.72 -9.78 -38.52
CA LYS A 997 6.01 -11.07 -38.53
C LYS A 997 5.20 -11.28 -39.82
N ASN A 998 4.81 -10.20 -40.49
CA ASN A 998 3.96 -10.26 -41.68
C ASN A 998 4.76 -10.40 -43.00
N TYR A 999 5.97 -9.85 -43.08
CA TYR A 999 6.72 -9.79 -44.32
C TYR A 999 7.86 -10.81 -44.44
N GLU A 1000 8.27 -11.51 -43.38
CA GLU A 1000 9.32 -12.56 -43.44
C GLU A 1000 10.57 -12.13 -44.26
N ILE A 1001 11.16 -10.98 -43.90
CA ILE A 1001 12.25 -10.37 -44.66
C ILE A 1001 13.59 -11.13 -44.58
N PHE A 1002 13.72 -12.05 -43.62
CA PHE A 1002 14.90 -12.89 -43.39
C PHE A 1002 14.52 -14.39 -43.48
N PRO A 1003 14.67 -15.05 -44.64
CA PRO A 1003 14.10 -16.38 -44.90
C PRO A 1003 14.80 -17.55 -44.17
N ALA A 1004 16.05 -17.39 -43.74
CA ALA A 1004 16.87 -18.46 -43.16
C ALA A 1004 17.02 -18.38 -41.62
N MET A 1005 16.03 -17.83 -40.91
CA MET A 1005 16.13 -17.56 -39.47
C MET A 1005 15.39 -18.61 -38.63
N SER A 1006 16.08 -19.24 -37.67
CA SER A 1006 15.42 -20.11 -36.68
C SER A 1006 14.52 -19.30 -35.72
N PRO A 1007 13.51 -19.93 -35.08
CA PRO A 1007 12.69 -19.24 -34.07
C PRO A 1007 13.51 -18.62 -32.93
N THR A 1008 14.58 -19.31 -32.51
CA THR A 1008 15.51 -18.83 -31.48
C THR A 1008 16.31 -17.62 -31.94
N ALA A 1009 16.80 -17.62 -33.19
CA ALA A 1009 17.51 -16.48 -33.75
C ALA A 1009 16.59 -15.27 -33.94
N PHE A 1010 15.32 -15.48 -34.31
CA PHE A 1010 14.32 -14.42 -34.40
C PHE A 1010 13.98 -13.82 -33.03
N GLU A 1011 13.93 -14.63 -31.98
CA GLU A 1011 13.76 -14.13 -30.62
C GLU A 1011 14.94 -13.24 -30.18
N THR A 1012 16.17 -13.64 -30.50
CA THR A 1012 17.36 -12.82 -30.26
C THR A 1012 17.33 -11.52 -31.06
N LEU A 1013 17.01 -11.59 -32.36
CA LEU A 1013 16.82 -10.41 -33.21
C LEU A 1013 15.78 -9.46 -32.60
N SER A 1014 14.65 -9.99 -32.14
CA SER A 1014 13.58 -9.23 -31.51
C SER A 1014 14.05 -8.51 -30.23
N LYS A 1015 14.84 -9.18 -29.40
CA LYS A 1015 15.45 -8.57 -28.19
C LYS A 1015 16.43 -7.46 -28.55
N GLU A 1016 17.24 -7.65 -29.59
CA GLU A 1016 18.20 -6.66 -30.07
C GLU A 1016 17.51 -5.43 -30.67
N ILE A 1017 16.46 -5.63 -31.48
CA ILE A 1017 15.64 -4.53 -32.01
C ILE A 1017 14.99 -3.76 -30.85
N LYS A 1018 14.45 -4.47 -29.86
CA LYS A 1018 13.85 -3.83 -28.67
C LYS A 1018 14.87 -2.97 -27.94
N HIS A 1019 16.07 -3.50 -27.67
CA HIS A 1019 17.14 -2.77 -27.00
C HIS A 1019 17.52 -1.50 -27.77
N CYS A 1020 17.65 -1.61 -29.09
CA CYS A 1020 17.98 -0.49 -29.95
C CYS A 1020 16.90 0.60 -29.94
N ILE A 1021 15.62 0.24 -30.17
CA ILE A 1021 14.51 1.21 -30.17
C ILE A 1021 14.35 1.86 -28.79
N LEU A 1022 14.43 1.10 -27.69
CA LEU A 1022 14.36 1.70 -26.34
C LEU A 1022 15.55 2.64 -26.04
N SER A 1023 16.66 2.54 -26.77
CA SER A 1023 17.82 3.40 -26.60
C SER A 1023 17.67 4.78 -27.28
N THR A 1024 16.63 5.00 -28.10
CA THR A 1024 16.33 6.32 -28.66
C THR A 1024 15.67 7.24 -27.62
N ASP A 1025 15.13 6.70 -26.53
CA ASP A 1025 14.68 7.51 -25.39
C ASP A 1025 15.87 8.22 -24.72
N LEU A 1026 15.90 9.55 -24.85
CA LEU A 1026 16.93 10.39 -24.25
C LEU A 1026 17.06 10.22 -22.73
N ALA A 1027 16.01 9.79 -22.02
CA ALA A 1027 16.10 9.47 -20.59
C ALA A 1027 17.03 8.27 -20.33
N GLN A 1028 17.04 7.26 -21.21
CA GLN A 1028 17.95 6.12 -21.13
C GLN A 1028 19.37 6.52 -21.53
N TYR A 1029 19.54 7.38 -22.53
CA TYR A 1029 20.84 7.90 -22.95
C TYR A 1029 21.67 8.44 -21.78
N PHE A 1030 21.10 9.28 -20.91
CA PHE A 1030 21.85 9.84 -19.77
C PHE A 1030 22.35 8.75 -18.79
N ARG A 1031 21.58 7.67 -18.62
CA ARG A 1031 21.95 6.52 -17.79
C ARG A 1031 23.09 5.73 -18.45
N VAL A 1032 23.00 5.50 -19.76
CA VAL A 1032 23.99 4.77 -20.57
C VAL A 1032 25.30 5.53 -20.66
N ARG A 1033 25.25 6.81 -21.04
CA ARG A 1033 26.42 7.70 -21.19
C ARG A 1033 27.32 7.65 -19.96
N THR A 1034 26.72 7.78 -18.77
CA THR A 1034 27.47 7.76 -17.50
C THR A 1034 28.23 6.45 -17.30
N LYS A 1035 27.61 5.31 -17.63
CA LYS A 1035 28.22 3.99 -17.50
C LYS A 1035 29.33 3.79 -18.52
N LEU A 1036 29.10 4.14 -19.78
CA LEU A 1036 30.10 3.97 -20.84
C LEU A 1036 31.31 4.89 -20.65
N MET A 1037 31.09 6.13 -20.19
CA MET A 1037 32.18 7.03 -19.81
C MET A 1037 33.06 6.46 -18.69
N HIS A 1038 32.46 5.77 -17.71
CA HIS A 1038 33.23 5.10 -16.65
C HIS A 1038 34.07 3.95 -17.20
N VAL A 1039 33.47 3.10 -18.05
CA VAL A 1039 34.17 1.98 -18.70
C VAL A 1039 35.33 2.49 -19.56
N HIS A 1040 35.13 3.59 -20.28
CA HIS A 1040 36.18 4.21 -21.07
C HIS A 1040 37.28 4.83 -20.20
N TYR A 1041 36.92 5.56 -19.14
CA TYR A 1041 37.87 6.21 -18.24
C TYR A 1041 38.77 5.21 -17.49
N GLU A 1042 38.25 4.03 -17.17
CA GLU A 1042 39.05 2.93 -16.59
C GLU A 1042 39.79 2.09 -17.64
N GLU A 1043 39.69 2.43 -18.93
CA GLU A 1043 40.27 1.71 -20.07
C GLU A 1043 39.88 0.21 -20.12
N THR A 1044 38.69 -0.14 -19.60
CA THR A 1044 38.24 -1.54 -19.47
C THR A 1044 37.19 -1.96 -20.51
N LEU A 1045 37.11 -1.26 -21.65
CA LEU A 1045 36.13 -1.61 -22.69
C LEU A 1045 36.44 -3.00 -23.23
N ASP A 1046 35.47 -3.90 -23.14
CA ASP A 1046 35.58 -5.29 -23.58
C ASP A 1046 34.37 -5.65 -24.46
N TRP A 1047 34.64 -6.02 -25.71
CA TRP A 1047 33.62 -6.37 -26.70
C TRP A 1047 32.98 -7.74 -26.47
N ASN A 1048 33.63 -8.61 -25.69
CA ASN A 1048 33.07 -9.90 -25.27
C ASN A 1048 32.10 -9.75 -24.08
N ASN A 1049 32.14 -8.61 -23.39
CA ASN A 1049 31.22 -8.30 -22.32
C ASN A 1049 29.90 -7.75 -22.88
N SER A 1050 28.83 -8.52 -22.72
CA SER A 1050 27.49 -8.17 -23.21
C SER A 1050 26.97 -6.83 -22.67
N ILE A 1051 27.35 -6.43 -21.44
CA ILE A 1051 26.95 -5.15 -20.86
C ILE A 1051 27.64 -4.01 -21.59
N HIS A 1052 28.96 -4.10 -21.81
CA HIS A 1052 29.74 -3.08 -22.51
C HIS A 1052 29.24 -2.94 -23.96
N ARG A 1053 29.03 -4.08 -24.63
CA ARG A 1053 28.48 -4.13 -25.98
C ARG A 1053 27.12 -3.43 -26.05
N ASN A 1054 26.20 -3.73 -25.13
CA ASN A 1054 24.90 -3.07 -25.07
C ASN A 1054 24.98 -1.56 -24.82
N LEU A 1055 25.92 -1.09 -23.99
CA LEU A 1055 26.13 0.34 -23.76
C LEU A 1055 26.59 1.06 -25.04
N VAL A 1056 27.54 0.48 -25.78
CA VAL A 1056 27.99 1.02 -27.06
C VAL A 1056 26.84 1.04 -28.06
N LYS A 1057 26.08 -0.05 -28.17
CA LYS A 1057 24.93 -0.14 -29.09
C LYS A 1057 23.89 0.95 -28.80
N SER A 1058 23.61 1.22 -27.53
CA SER A 1058 22.71 2.30 -27.12
C SER A 1058 23.22 3.68 -27.55
N ILE A 1059 24.51 3.99 -27.32
CA ILE A 1059 25.09 5.28 -27.73
C ILE A 1059 25.11 5.44 -29.26
N MET A 1060 25.43 4.37 -30.00
CA MET A 1060 25.37 4.37 -31.46
C MET A 1060 23.97 4.69 -31.98
N MET A 1061 22.93 4.08 -31.41
CA MET A 1061 21.56 4.37 -31.81
C MET A 1061 21.17 5.81 -31.47
N THR A 1062 21.43 6.28 -30.23
CA THR A 1062 21.13 7.68 -29.85
C THR A 1062 21.88 8.69 -30.72
N ALA A 1063 23.15 8.46 -31.02
CA ALA A 1063 23.94 9.36 -31.85
C ALA A 1063 23.41 9.42 -33.29
N SER A 1064 22.91 8.29 -33.80
CA SER A 1064 22.31 8.20 -35.13
C SER A 1064 20.96 8.91 -35.18
N ASP A 1065 20.14 8.79 -34.14
CA ASP A 1065 18.88 9.53 -33.99
C ASP A 1065 19.10 11.05 -33.98
N LEU A 1066 20.16 11.50 -33.30
CA LEU A 1066 20.56 12.91 -33.25
C LEU A 1066 21.36 13.38 -34.48
N SER A 1067 21.59 12.53 -35.48
CA SER A 1067 22.51 12.83 -36.61
C SER A 1067 22.08 14.01 -37.48
N GLY A 1068 20.79 14.38 -37.48
CA GLY A 1068 20.29 15.59 -38.12
C GLY A 1068 20.96 16.88 -37.61
N GLN A 1069 21.45 16.86 -36.36
CA GLN A 1069 22.18 17.97 -35.73
C GLN A 1069 23.69 17.94 -36.01
N CYS A 1070 24.15 16.99 -36.80
CA CYS A 1070 25.53 16.88 -37.27
C CYS A 1070 25.68 17.34 -38.74
N LYS A 1071 24.57 17.74 -39.38
CA LYS A 1071 24.54 18.17 -40.78
C LYS A 1071 24.95 19.64 -40.95
N PRO A 1072 25.24 20.11 -42.18
CA PRO A 1072 25.50 21.53 -42.45
C PRO A 1072 24.36 22.44 -41.98
N TYR A 1073 24.69 23.68 -41.57
CA TYR A 1073 23.75 24.60 -40.91
C TYR A 1073 22.40 24.77 -41.63
N HIS A 1074 22.39 24.92 -42.96
CA HIS A 1074 21.16 25.11 -43.71
C HIS A 1074 20.21 23.90 -43.66
N VAL A 1075 20.76 22.68 -43.58
CA VAL A 1075 20.00 21.44 -43.40
C VAL A 1075 19.49 21.35 -41.97
N SER A 1076 20.40 21.47 -41.00
CA SER A 1076 20.07 21.36 -39.57
C SER A 1076 19.06 22.41 -39.13
N LYS A 1077 19.07 23.61 -39.73
CA LYS A 1077 18.05 24.64 -39.53
C LYS A 1077 16.67 24.18 -40.01
N LYS A 1078 16.54 23.63 -41.21
CA LYS A 1078 15.25 23.10 -41.73
C LYS A 1078 14.70 21.99 -40.83
N ILE A 1079 15.58 21.10 -40.36
CA ILE A 1079 15.24 20.02 -39.42
C ILE A 1079 14.78 20.60 -38.09
N THR A 1080 15.47 21.60 -37.57
CA THR A 1080 15.11 22.30 -36.33
C THR A 1080 13.76 23.01 -36.46
N ASP A 1081 13.52 23.73 -37.55
CA ASP A 1081 12.24 24.41 -37.81
C ASP A 1081 11.07 23.40 -37.91
N ALA A 1082 11.32 22.21 -38.46
CA ALA A 1082 10.36 21.12 -38.44
C ALA A 1082 10.06 20.61 -37.02
N LEU A 1083 11.08 20.37 -36.21
CA LEU A 1083 10.92 19.92 -34.82
C LEU A 1083 10.14 20.94 -33.97
N TYR A 1084 10.48 22.23 -34.08
CA TYR A 1084 9.80 23.29 -33.34
C TYR A 1084 8.33 23.44 -33.76
N ARG A 1085 7.99 23.27 -35.04
CA ARG A 1085 6.57 23.24 -35.47
C ARG A 1085 5.79 22.13 -34.76
N GLU A 1086 6.40 20.97 -34.57
CA GLU A 1086 5.79 19.87 -33.85
C GLU A 1086 5.64 20.19 -32.35
N PHE A 1087 6.70 20.71 -31.71
CA PHE A 1087 6.67 21.16 -30.32
C PHE A 1087 5.64 22.26 -30.06
N TYR A 1088 5.46 23.19 -31.01
CA TYR A 1088 4.43 24.23 -30.91
C TYR A 1088 3.02 23.65 -30.96
N ASN A 1089 2.77 22.62 -31.78
CA ASN A 1089 1.48 21.94 -31.80
C ASN A 1089 1.15 21.31 -30.44
N GLN A 1090 2.14 20.66 -29.80
CA GLN A 1090 1.97 20.16 -28.43
C GLN A 1090 1.75 21.30 -27.42
N GLY A 1091 2.60 22.34 -27.47
CA GLY A 1091 2.53 23.45 -26.52
C GLY A 1091 1.24 24.25 -26.59
N ASP A 1092 0.62 24.37 -27.76
CA ASP A 1092 -0.70 24.98 -27.91
C ASP A 1092 -1.78 24.15 -27.21
N ILE A 1093 -1.72 22.81 -27.34
CA ILE A 1093 -2.64 21.93 -26.62
C ILE A 1093 -2.40 22.03 -25.11
N GLU A 1094 -1.14 22.08 -24.65
CA GLU A 1094 -0.82 22.33 -23.24
C GLU A 1094 -1.42 23.64 -22.73
N LYS A 1095 -1.37 24.72 -23.54
CA LYS A 1095 -2.03 25.99 -23.22
C LYS A 1095 -3.55 25.83 -23.10
N THR A 1096 -4.21 25.01 -23.94
CA THR A 1096 -5.66 24.75 -23.80
C THR A 1096 -6.03 24.03 -22.49
N PHE A 1097 -5.10 23.25 -21.91
CA PHE A 1097 -5.25 22.66 -20.58
C PHE A 1097 -4.94 23.63 -19.42
N GLY A 1098 -4.61 24.89 -19.72
CA GLY A 1098 -4.21 25.89 -18.73
C GLY A 1098 -2.78 25.71 -18.20
N LEU A 1099 -1.93 24.97 -18.92
CA LEU A 1099 -0.52 24.76 -18.58
C LEU A 1099 0.36 25.82 -19.25
N CYS A 1100 1.56 26.01 -18.70
CA CYS A 1100 2.58 26.89 -19.29
C CYS A 1100 3.66 26.01 -19.95
N PRO A 1101 3.72 25.96 -21.30
CA PRO A 1101 4.68 25.12 -22.01
C PRO A 1101 6.12 25.61 -21.84
N LEU A 1102 7.08 24.72 -22.11
CA LEU A 1102 8.52 25.03 -22.13
C LEU A 1102 8.84 26.05 -23.25
N SER A 1103 9.97 26.75 -23.13
CA SER A 1103 10.43 27.74 -24.15
C SER A 1103 10.37 27.16 -25.57
N MET A 1104 10.94 25.97 -25.76
CA MET A 1104 10.97 25.27 -27.05
C MET A 1104 9.60 24.82 -27.59
N MET A 1105 8.58 24.80 -26.74
CA MET A 1105 7.19 24.43 -27.09
C MET A 1105 6.28 25.67 -27.18
N ASP A 1106 6.81 26.85 -26.91
CA ASP A 1106 6.06 28.09 -26.86
C ASP A 1106 6.34 28.94 -28.11
N ARG A 1107 5.39 28.96 -29.05
CA ARG A 1107 5.52 29.73 -30.31
C ARG A 1107 5.69 31.24 -30.09
N ASP A 1108 5.39 31.75 -28.91
CA ASP A 1108 5.62 33.16 -28.55
C ASP A 1108 7.09 33.45 -28.22
N LYS A 1109 7.94 32.41 -28.10
CA LYS A 1109 9.37 32.49 -27.74
C LYS A 1109 10.29 32.03 -28.86
N VAL A 1110 9.88 32.19 -30.12
CA VAL A 1110 10.69 31.89 -31.33
C VAL A 1110 12.05 32.60 -31.29
N ASN A 1111 12.13 33.76 -30.64
CA ASN A 1111 13.38 34.46 -30.44
C ASN A 1111 14.37 33.70 -29.54
N LEU A 1112 14.01 32.65 -28.80
CA LEU A 1112 14.95 31.89 -27.96
C LEU A 1112 15.52 30.63 -28.64
N ILE A 1113 15.11 30.33 -29.89
CA ILE A 1113 15.56 29.14 -30.62
C ILE A 1113 17.09 29.02 -30.67
N PRO A 1114 17.87 30.06 -31.03
CA PRO A 1114 19.33 29.94 -31.06
C PRO A 1114 19.94 29.54 -29.72
N GLU A 1115 19.49 30.16 -28.62
CA GLU A 1115 19.94 29.88 -27.26
C GLU A 1115 19.60 28.44 -26.85
N ASP A 1116 18.37 28.02 -27.11
CA ASP A 1116 17.88 26.66 -26.84
C ASP A 1116 18.68 25.62 -27.64
N GLN A 1117 19.01 25.91 -28.91
CA GLN A 1117 19.84 25.03 -29.76
C GLN A 1117 21.30 24.96 -29.30
N VAL A 1118 21.92 26.08 -28.92
CA VAL A 1118 23.28 26.07 -28.35
C VAL A 1118 23.32 25.20 -27.10
N GLN A 1119 22.31 25.29 -26.25
CA GLN A 1119 22.21 24.48 -25.04
C GLN A 1119 22.04 23.00 -25.37
N PHE A 1120 21.11 22.65 -26.27
CA PHE A 1120 20.86 21.27 -26.68
C PHE A 1120 22.12 20.61 -27.27
N LEU A 1121 22.79 21.29 -28.20
CA LEU A 1121 24.03 20.80 -28.82
C LEU A 1121 25.15 20.60 -27.80
N SER A 1122 25.30 21.53 -26.85
CA SER A 1122 26.38 21.49 -25.86
C SER A 1122 26.17 20.43 -24.78
N VAL A 1123 24.92 20.13 -24.43
CA VAL A 1123 24.60 19.22 -23.31
C VAL A 1123 24.35 17.78 -23.76
N VAL A 1124 23.79 17.61 -24.97
CA VAL A 1124 23.30 16.31 -25.46
C VAL A 1124 24.09 15.85 -26.69
N VAL A 1125 24.00 16.58 -27.81
CA VAL A 1125 24.50 16.10 -29.11
C VAL A 1125 26.03 15.94 -29.11
N ILE A 1126 26.78 17.00 -28.77
CA ILE A 1126 28.24 16.99 -28.81
C ILE A 1126 28.78 15.90 -27.87
N PRO A 1127 28.38 15.80 -26.59
CA PRO A 1127 28.85 14.73 -25.73
C PRO A 1127 28.47 13.31 -26.21
N CYS A 1128 27.33 13.15 -26.90
CA CYS A 1128 26.95 11.87 -27.49
C CYS A 1128 27.89 11.50 -28.65
N THR A 1129 28.14 12.43 -29.57
CA THR A 1129 29.06 12.22 -30.71
C THR A 1129 30.51 12.05 -30.29
N GLU A 1130 30.95 12.76 -29.24
CA GLU A 1130 32.28 12.58 -28.65
C GLU A 1130 32.45 11.18 -28.09
N LEU A 1131 31.44 10.67 -27.36
CA LEU A 1131 31.49 9.31 -26.82
C LEU A 1131 31.44 8.26 -27.92
N LEU A 1132 30.70 8.51 -29.01
CA LEU A 1132 30.69 7.64 -30.18
C LEU A 1132 32.07 7.58 -30.84
N GLU A 1133 32.71 8.73 -31.05
CA GLU A 1133 34.05 8.83 -31.65
C GLU A 1133 35.11 8.12 -30.80
N LEU A 1134 35.01 8.20 -29.47
CA LEU A 1134 35.91 7.47 -28.57
C LEU A 1134 35.88 5.95 -28.79
N VAL A 1135 34.74 5.41 -29.21
CA VAL A 1135 34.58 3.98 -29.51
C VAL A 1135 34.84 3.67 -30.99
N PHE A 1136 34.39 4.57 -31.88
CA PHE A 1136 34.52 4.46 -33.33
C PHE A 1136 35.18 5.72 -33.90
N PRO A 1137 36.53 5.80 -33.94
CA PRO A 1137 37.25 7.01 -34.35
C PRO A 1137 36.88 7.51 -35.76
N ASN A 1138 36.46 6.61 -36.64
CA ASN A 1138 35.96 6.90 -37.99
C ASN A 1138 34.60 7.63 -38.03
N THR A 1139 34.06 8.04 -36.88
CA THR A 1139 32.84 8.84 -36.75
C THR A 1139 33.08 10.31 -36.34
N GLU A 1140 34.35 10.75 -36.33
CA GLU A 1140 34.75 12.12 -35.92
C GLU A 1140 33.98 13.23 -36.65
N ASP A 1141 33.58 13.01 -37.91
CA ASP A 1141 32.84 13.99 -38.70
C ASP A 1141 31.50 14.39 -38.07
N LEU A 1142 30.84 13.48 -37.35
CA LEU A 1142 29.60 13.80 -36.62
C LEU A 1142 29.86 14.84 -35.51
N LYS A 1143 30.93 14.66 -34.74
CA LYS A 1143 31.35 15.63 -33.71
C LYS A 1143 31.73 16.97 -34.33
N LYS A 1144 32.51 16.96 -35.41
CA LYS A 1144 32.92 18.19 -36.11
C LYS A 1144 31.71 18.96 -36.64
N GLY A 1145 30.76 18.26 -37.25
CA GLY A 1145 29.49 18.83 -37.71
C GLY A 1145 28.70 19.50 -36.58
N ALA A 1146 28.49 18.78 -35.47
CA ALA A 1146 27.77 19.30 -34.30
C ALA A 1146 28.45 20.52 -33.65
N LYS A 1147 29.79 20.52 -33.54
CA LYS A 1147 30.55 21.68 -33.02
C LYS A 1147 30.42 22.90 -33.93
N THR A 1148 30.58 22.70 -35.24
CA THR A 1148 30.42 23.77 -36.24
C THR A 1148 29.02 24.35 -36.21
N LEU A 1149 27.99 23.51 -36.05
CA LEU A 1149 26.60 23.94 -35.93
C LEU A 1149 26.37 24.80 -34.68
N ARG A 1150 26.87 24.35 -33.51
CA ARG A 1150 26.77 25.10 -32.24
C ARG A 1150 27.43 26.48 -32.37
N ASP A 1151 28.61 26.54 -32.96
CA ASP A 1151 29.36 27.78 -33.09
C ASP A 1151 28.67 28.75 -34.07
N THR A 1152 28.02 28.21 -35.11
CA THR A 1152 27.16 29.00 -36.00
C THR A 1152 25.95 29.59 -35.26
N TRP A 1153 25.25 28.79 -34.44
CA TRP A 1153 24.15 29.30 -33.60
C TRP A 1153 24.63 30.34 -32.59
N ARG A 1154 25.80 30.16 -31.98
CA ARG A 1154 26.40 31.15 -31.06
C ARG A 1154 26.70 32.48 -31.76
N ARG A 1155 27.26 32.42 -32.98
CA ARG A 1155 27.48 33.61 -33.80
C ARG A 1155 26.18 34.36 -34.11
N ILE A 1156 25.08 33.64 -34.35
CA ILE A 1156 23.76 34.27 -34.57
C ILE A 1156 23.27 35.01 -33.32
N ILE A 1157 23.52 34.48 -32.12
CA ILE A 1157 23.21 35.15 -30.85
C ILE A 1157 24.06 36.42 -30.70
N GLU A 1158 25.37 36.34 -30.98
CA GLU A 1158 26.28 37.48 -30.86
C GLU A 1158 25.95 38.62 -31.85
N LEU A 1159 25.43 38.27 -33.03
CA LEU A 1159 24.99 39.24 -34.03
C LEU A 1159 23.62 39.87 -33.71
N ARG A 1160 22.82 39.30 -32.79
CA ARG A 1160 21.55 39.89 -32.36
C ARG A 1160 21.80 41.16 -31.54
N GLY A 1161 21.33 42.29 -32.05
CA GLY A 1161 21.44 43.59 -31.39
C GLY A 1161 22.64 44.43 -31.85
N GLN A 1162 23.53 43.90 -32.69
CA GLN A 1162 24.49 44.71 -33.42
C GLN A 1162 23.78 45.33 -34.63
N LYS A 1163 23.76 46.67 -34.73
CA LYS A 1163 23.45 47.35 -36.00
C LYS A 1163 24.56 46.98 -36.99
N LEU A 1164 24.33 45.96 -37.81
CA LEU A 1164 25.03 45.82 -39.07
C LEU A 1164 24.61 47.00 -39.95
N TRP A 1165 25.43 48.04 -39.92
CA TRP A 1165 25.37 49.08 -40.93
C TRP A 1165 25.86 48.47 -42.24
N ARG A 1166 24.94 48.30 -43.19
CA ARG A 1166 25.13 48.49 -44.64
C ARG A 1166 23.78 48.39 -45.34
N GLN A 1167 23.16 49.56 -45.52
CA GLN A 1167 22.48 49.88 -46.77
C GLN A 1167 23.54 49.83 -47.89
N GLU A 1168 23.17 49.29 -49.06
CA GLU A 1168 23.95 49.34 -50.31
C GLU A 1168 25.11 48.32 -50.44
N GLU A 1169 24.79 47.14 -50.96
CA GLU A 1169 25.61 46.19 -51.76
C GLU A 1169 24.83 44.86 -51.72
N SER A 1170 24.12 44.36 -52.72
CA SER A 1170 23.91 44.74 -54.11
C SER A 1170 22.82 43.80 -54.63
N VAL A 1171 21.74 44.37 -55.17
CA VAL A 1171 20.88 43.69 -56.14
C VAL A 1171 21.75 43.34 -57.33
N VAL A 1172 22.03 42.05 -57.57
CA VAL A 1172 22.41 41.53 -58.89
C VAL A 1172 21.78 40.14 -59.06
N SER A 1173 20.80 40.11 -59.97
CA SER A 1173 20.24 39.03 -60.80
C SER A 1173 20.03 37.61 -60.25
N LEU A 1174 18.77 37.18 -60.39
CA LEU A 1174 18.37 35.81 -60.71
C LEU A 1174 19.18 35.28 -61.91
N GLU A 1175 19.91 34.18 -61.70
CA GLU A 1175 20.07 33.04 -62.62
C GLU A 1175 20.42 31.78 -61.80
#